data_AF-A0AA39WL90-F1
#
_entry.id   AF-A0AA39WL90-F1
#
_cell.length_a   1.000
_cell.length_b   1.000
_cell.length_c   1.000
_cell.angle_alpha   90.00
_cell.angle_beta   90.00
_cell.angle_gamma   90.00
#
_symmetry.space_group_name_H-M   'P 1'
#
loop_
_entity.id
_entity.type
_entity.pdbx_description
1 polymer ?
#
loop_
_entity_poly.entity_id
_entity_poly.type
_entity_poly.pdbx_seq_one_letter_code
_entity_poly.pdbx_strand_id
1 'polypeptide(L)'
;MSRLNQTLLGLEASLRAFECLLTDPATKQELFRSLHDSTPGSLPDAHVAAAAGRIVDLLCSVEHLLEPAPLKLSDHFLGYTTTKCLVAAVQLNIADHLGKGPLKLANLAEVAVAKPNRLRQILRPLYSNNIFAYDEQTDQLANNHVSELLRSDHWTQWRNWVELYGTEFYDMAAGIPTAVKADGQTRSASQVIFDTDEDMFTYFQRRGWVPRLHRTLAGGAEAMAPGILADYPWYEIAHTTVLDIGGGSGALMASLLRHHPTMRGAILDLPAVIEHIRPSFEPGGRFSDVGPRVVEGLMAGDFLAELPSFSAYTIKWVLHDWDDADAVKILRNVRAAIKEEPSSRLLILESILSDRRSGRLSVYGDINMMMTANGRERTEAQWRTLAADGGWVIHKIHPLRNAWVQAIDLRPAPAPGSNGAVPSDDITTKHEERSITNGVTNSGHASAAMKPPSLGAVVKGDVAADGQRVVMYIIKADQTSYINYIKPLILAVELEIPHVLSVIDTKDEWYFKIHPQRMVPALKDRDPTTGEDAIVFESTACLQYLCERFDRNGAWVGRTAAEKSSVLAWTAYQTAALGPTAKYWLYFLRGYPNRQNPVPLPRTIEQLHKDTLRQWDILEKRLAEPGQVYIALKDRPTIADLSYLPFSMPYMFSLFSVSIEDWPRIHEWSRAMLSRAAVKAVLDRAPTLGHD
;
A
#
# COMPACT_ATOMS: atom_id res chain seq x y z
N MET A 1 30.55 -4.10 -13.17
CA MET A 1 29.36 -3.45 -12.57
C MET A 1 28.22 -3.55 -13.57
N SER A 2 27.00 -3.92 -13.14
CA SER A 2 25.86 -4.10 -14.06
C SER A 2 25.48 -2.77 -14.75
N ARG A 3 24.95 -2.85 -15.98
CA ARG A 3 24.43 -1.69 -16.73
C ARG A 3 23.42 -0.88 -15.90
N LEU A 4 22.58 -1.57 -15.12
CA LEU A 4 21.63 -0.97 -14.19
C LEU A 4 22.32 -0.11 -13.12
N ASN A 5 23.40 -0.59 -12.52
CA ASN A 5 24.13 0.16 -11.50
C ASN A 5 24.74 1.45 -12.07
N GLN A 6 25.26 1.41 -13.30
CA GLN A 6 25.77 2.62 -13.97
C GLN A 6 24.65 3.63 -14.24
N THR A 7 23.46 3.16 -14.66
CA THR A 7 22.29 4.03 -14.88
C THR A 7 21.82 4.69 -13.57
N LEU A 8 21.74 3.93 -12.47
CA LEU A 8 21.32 4.47 -11.17
C LEU A 8 22.29 5.52 -10.64
N LEU A 9 23.60 5.27 -10.73
CA LEU A 9 24.62 6.24 -10.34
C LEU A 9 24.57 7.52 -11.20
N GLY A 10 24.29 7.40 -12.50
CA GLY A 10 24.10 8.55 -13.39
C GLY A 10 22.86 9.39 -13.03
N LEU A 11 21.76 8.72 -12.68
CA LEU A 11 20.55 9.40 -12.19
C LEU A 11 20.82 10.11 -10.86
N GLU A 12 21.45 9.44 -9.90
CA GLU A 12 21.83 10.03 -8.61
C GLU A 12 22.69 11.29 -8.83
N ALA A 13 23.71 11.23 -9.69
CA ALA A 13 24.55 12.37 -10.00
C ALA A 13 23.76 13.54 -10.61
N SER A 14 22.82 13.25 -11.51
CA SER A 14 21.96 14.27 -12.14
C SER A 14 21.03 14.94 -11.13
N LEU A 15 20.43 14.16 -10.23
CA LEU A 15 19.55 14.66 -9.18
C LEU A 15 20.34 15.51 -8.17
N ARG A 16 21.55 15.10 -7.78
CA ARG A 16 22.43 15.89 -6.91
C ARG A 16 22.84 17.22 -7.55
N ALA A 17 23.14 17.21 -8.86
CA ALA A 17 23.47 18.43 -9.58
C ALA A 17 22.26 19.39 -9.61
N PHE A 18 21.06 18.86 -9.86
CA PHE A 18 19.82 19.64 -9.83
C PHE A 18 19.52 20.18 -8.42
N GLU A 19 19.66 19.35 -7.39
CA GLU A 19 19.51 19.76 -5.99
C GLU A 19 20.49 20.89 -5.64
N CYS A 20 21.76 20.79 -6.04
CA CYS A 20 22.75 21.83 -5.81
C CYS A 20 22.34 23.17 -6.44
N LEU A 21 21.82 23.16 -7.67
CA LEU A 21 21.26 24.36 -8.31
C LEU A 21 20.09 24.94 -7.51
N LEU A 22 19.22 24.09 -6.96
CA LEU A 22 18.08 24.51 -6.14
C LEU A 22 18.46 24.99 -4.73
N THR A 23 19.67 24.68 -4.25
CA THR A 23 20.17 25.17 -2.96
C THR A 23 20.76 26.58 -3.04
N ASP A 24 21.06 27.08 -4.26
CA ASP A 24 21.45 28.48 -4.45
C ASP A 24 20.32 29.42 -3.98
N PRO A 25 20.57 30.36 -3.06
CA PRO A 25 19.52 31.20 -2.48
C PRO A 25 18.73 32.01 -3.51
N ALA A 26 19.39 32.53 -4.56
CA ALA A 26 18.72 33.33 -5.59
C ALA A 26 17.80 32.45 -6.45
N THR A 27 18.30 31.30 -6.89
CA THR A 27 17.53 30.32 -7.67
C THR A 27 16.36 29.77 -6.86
N LYS A 28 16.57 29.43 -5.59
CA LYS A 28 15.53 28.97 -4.68
C LYS A 28 14.44 30.02 -4.50
N GLN A 29 14.82 31.27 -4.29
CA GLN A 29 13.87 32.36 -4.12
C GLN A 29 13.06 32.60 -5.41
N GLU A 30 13.70 32.53 -6.58
CA GLU A 30 13.03 32.71 -7.86
C GLU A 30 12.05 31.56 -8.15
N LEU A 31 12.46 30.31 -7.90
CA LEU A 31 11.56 29.16 -8.01
C LEU A 31 10.37 29.30 -7.05
N PHE A 32 10.63 29.74 -5.82
CA PHE A 32 9.58 29.96 -4.83
C PHE A 32 8.58 31.02 -5.29
N ARG A 33 9.04 32.19 -5.78
CA ARG A 33 8.15 33.22 -6.33
C ARG A 33 7.35 32.70 -7.51
N SER A 34 7.97 31.89 -8.36
CA SER A 34 7.36 31.36 -9.57
C SER A 34 6.32 30.27 -9.31
N LEU A 35 6.41 29.52 -8.21
CA LEU A 35 5.55 28.35 -7.95
C LEU A 35 4.69 28.44 -6.69
N HIS A 36 5.10 29.24 -5.71
CA HIS A 36 4.58 29.19 -4.34
C HIS A 36 4.26 30.57 -3.75
N ASP A 37 4.15 31.61 -4.59
CA ASP A 37 3.65 32.90 -4.15
C ASP A 37 2.23 32.73 -3.58
N SER A 38 2.07 33.09 -2.30
CA SER A 38 0.83 32.96 -1.54
C SER A 38 0.01 34.26 -1.50
N THR A 39 0.45 35.30 -2.20
CA THR A 39 -0.28 36.57 -2.32
C THR A 39 -1.70 36.32 -2.85
N PRO A 40 -2.74 36.96 -2.27
CA PRO A 40 -4.11 36.78 -2.76
C PRO A 40 -4.24 37.03 -4.26
N GLY A 41 -4.74 36.03 -4.99
CA GLY A 41 -4.95 36.09 -6.43
C GLY A 41 -3.71 35.89 -7.31
N SER A 42 -2.51 35.70 -6.73
CA SER A 42 -1.33 35.35 -7.52
C SER A 42 -1.45 33.91 -8.06
N LEU A 43 -0.84 33.68 -9.22
CA LEU A 43 -0.77 32.38 -9.86
C LEU A 43 0.68 32.03 -10.13
N PRO A 44 1.05 30.74 -10.04
CA PRO A 44 2.38 30.31 -10.44
C PRO A 44 2.59 30.57 -11.93
N ASP A 45 3.83 30.83 -12.36
CA ASP A 45 4.13 30.96 -13.78
C ASP A 45 3.69 29.70 -14.53
N ALA A 46 2.96 29.86 -15.64
CA ALA A 46 2.32 28.75 -16.33
C ALA A 46 3.33 27.77 -16.94
N HIS A 47 4.43 28.27 -17.49
CA HIS A 47 5.45 27.43 -18.11
C HIS A 47 6.27 26.69 -17.05
N VAL A 48 6.65 27.39 -15.97
CA VAL A 48 7.37 26.79 -14.85
C VAL A 48 6.50 25.76 -14.14
N ALA A 49 5.22 26.05 -13.87
CA ALA A 49 4.29 25.10 -13.25
C ALA A 49 4.09 23.85 -14.12
N ALA A 50 3.90 24.01 -15.43
CA ALA A 50 3.77 22.88 -16.34
C ALA A 50 5.05 22.03 -16.41
N ALA A 51 6.22 22.66 -16.42
CA ALA A 51 7.50 21.96 -16.39
C ALA A 51 7.71 21.21 -15.07
N ALA A 52 7.44 21.86 -13.93
CA ALA A 52 7.52 21.27 -12.61
C ALA A 52 6.59 20.06 -12.47
N GLY A 53 5.35 20.16 -12.96
CA GLY A 53 4.40 19.04 -12.98
C GLY A 53 4.94 17.82 -13.73
N ARG A 54 5.52 18.01 -14.93
CA ARG A 54 6.15 16.91 -15.69
C ARG A 54 7.33 16.30 -14.95
N ILE A 55 8.16 17.11 -14.30
CA ILE A 55 9.29 16.63 -13.50
C ILE A 55 8.78 15.79 -12.32
N VAL A 56 7.76 16.26 -11.61
CA VAL A 56 7.13 15.53 -10.49
C VAL A 56 6.56 14.19 -10.97
N ASP A 57 5.90 14.14 -12.12
CA ASP A 57 5.37 12.89 -12.68
C ASP A 57 6.48 11.89 -13.04
N LEU A 58 7.58 12.38 -13.62
CA LEU A 58 8.76 11.56 -13.92
C LEU A 58 9.42 11.03 -12.64
N LEU A 59 9.61 11.89 -11.63
CA LEU A 59 10.19 11.50 -10.34
C LEU A 59 9.32 10.46 -9.65
N CYS A 60 8.00 10.63 -9.64
CA CYS A 60 7.07 9.66 -9.07
C CYS A 60 7.14 8.31 -9.81
N SER A 61 7.29 8.32 -11.14
CA SER A 61 7.47 7.10 -11.93
C SER A 61 8.78 6.37 -11.58
N VAL A 62 9.86 7.11 -11.34
CA VAL A 62 11.13 6.56 -10.88
C VAL A 62 11.00 6.01 -9.45
N GLU A 63 10.38 6.77 -8.54
CA GLU A 63 10.12 6.36 -7.15
C GLU A 63 9.34 5.05 -7.11
N HIS A 64 8.29 4.91 -7.92
CA HIS A 64 7.51 3.67 -8.05
C HIS A 64 8.35 2.44 -8.45
N LEU A 65 9.45 2.62 -9.18
CA LEU A 65 10.34 1.53 -9.59
C LEU A 65 11.39 1.20 -8.54
N LEU A 66 11.85 2.20 -7.77
CA LEU A 66 12.98 2.06 -6.86
C LEU A 66 12.56 1.83 -5.41
N GLU A 67 11.36 2.27 -5.03
CA GLU A 67 10.87 2.19 -3.66
C GLU A 67 10.57 0.72 -3.27
N PRO A 68 11.09 0.25 -2.12
CA PRO A 68 10.73 -1.06 -1.60
C PRO A 68 9.23 -1.17 -1.34
N ALA A 69 8.59 -2.21 -1.90
CA ALA A 69 7.15 -2.45 -1.76
C ALA A 69 6.63 -2.41 -0.30
N PRO A 70 7.35 -2.91 0.74
CA PRO A 70 6.88 -2.81 2.11
C PRO A 70 6.74 -1.37 2.62
N LEU A 71 7.62 -0.46 2.20
CA LEU A 71 7.57 0.95 2.59
C LEU A 71 6.37 1.63 1.95
N LYS A 72 6.23 1.47 0.64
CA LYS A 72 5.08 1.97 -0.11
C LYS A 72 3.75 1.50 0.48
N LEU A 73 3.65 0.21 0.81
CA LEU A 73 2.44 -0.33 1.44
C LEU A 73 2.21 0.27 2.84
N SER A 74 3.28 0.48 3.62
CA SER A 74 3.19 1.07 4.96
C SER A 74 2.71 2.50 4.98
N ASP A 75 3.10 3.31 3.99
CA ASP A 75 2.62 4.69 3.87
C ASP A 75 1.10 4.75 3.69
N HIS A 76 0.51 3.77 3.01
CA HIS A 76 -0.93 3.72 2.82
C HIS A 76 -1.68 3.24 4.07
N PHE A 77 -1.29 2.12 4.69
CA PHE A 77 -2.03 1.64 5.87
C PHE A 77 -1.74 2.44 7.15
N LEU A 78 -0.65 3.22 7.21
CA LEU A 78 -0.35 4.16 8.29
C LEU A 78 -0.74 5.60 7.97
N GLY A 79 -1.06 5.94 6.72
CA GLY A 79 -1.34 7.31 6.28
C GLY A 79 -2.48 7.98 7.04
N TYR A 80 -3.41 7.18 7.58
CA TYR A 80 -4.49 7.65 8.45
C TYR A 80 -3.98 8.40 9.69
N THR A 81 -2.81 8.00 10.22
CA THR A 81 -2.18 8.66 11.37
C THR A 81 -1.69 10.06 11.01
N THR A 82 -1.11 10.24 9.83
CA THR A 82 -0.66 11.55 9.32
C THR A 82 -1.84 12.49 9.15
N THR A 83 -2.96 12.01 8.61
CA THR A 83 -4.21 12.79 8.51
C THR A 83 -4.67 13.30 9.87
N LYS A 84 -4.73 12.44 10.89
CA LYS A 84 -5.14 12.86 12.24
C LYS A 84 -4.11 13.75 12.93
N CYS A 85 -2.82 13.59 12.64
CA CYS A 85 -1.79 14.53 13.10
C CYS A 85 -1.98 15.92 12.50
N LEU A 86 -2.35 16.01 11.23
CA LEU A 86 -2.65 17.29 10.56
C LEU A 86 -3.88 17.97 11.17
N VAL A 87 -4.95 17.20 11.47
CA VAL A 87 -6.12 17.70 12.20
C VAL A 87 -5.73 18.28 13.56
N ALA A 88 -4.89 17.56 14.32
CA ALA A 88 -4.43 18.04 15.62
C ALA A 88 -3.60 19.34 15.49
N ALA A 89 -2.73 19.46 14.48
CA ALA A 89 -1.96 20.67 14.24
C ALA A 89 -2.85 21.88 13.90
N VAL A 90 -3.93 21.68 13.15
CA VAL A 90 -4.92 22.73 12.87
C VAL A 90 -5.71 23.11 14.12
N GLN A 91 -6.19 22.13 14.89
CA GLN A 91 -6.93 22.40 16.14
C GLN A 91 -6.09 23.11 17.20
N LEU A 92 -4.78 22.85 17.23
CA LEU A 92 -3.80 23.53 18.09
C LEU A 92 -3.30 24.85 17.50
N ASN A 93 -3.84 25.30 16.36
CA ASN A 93 -3.47 26.53 15.65
C ASN A 93 -1.96 26.68 15.42
N ILE A 94 -1.26 25.56 15.15
CA ILE A 94 0.21 25.54 15.06
C ILE A 94 0.73 26.50 13.99
N ALA A 95 0.10 26.54 12.82
CA ALA A 95 0.47 27.44 11.74
C ALA A 95 0.26 28.92 12.11
N ASP A 96 -0.77 29.25 12.88
CA ASP A 96 -1.03 30.62 13.34
C ASP A 96 0.01 31.07 14.35
N HIS A 97 0.41 30.19 15.28
CA HIS A 97 1.47 30.48 16.23
C HIS A 97 2.81 30.70 15.52
N LEU A 98 3.14 29.87 14.53
CA LEU A 98 4.41 29.93 13.80
C LEU A 98 4.50 31.07 12.78
N GLY A 99 3.39 31.62 12.31
CA GLY A 99 3.47 32.79 11.43
C GLY A 99 3.69 34.11 12.16
N LYS A 100 3.90 34.07 13.49
CA LYS A 100 4.55 35.17 14.24
C LYS A 100 6.08 35.10 14.19
N GLY A 101 6.61 34.01 13.63
CA GLY A 101 8.03 33.71 13.54
C GLY A 101 8.34 32.28 14.00
N PRO A 102 9.52 31.75 13.65
CA PRO A 102 9.95 30.44 14.09
C PRO A 102 9.98 30.31 15.62
N LEU A 103 9.59 29.15 16.14
CA LEU A 103 9.57 28.86 17.58
C LEU A 103 10.30 27.56 17.88
N LYS A 104 11.02 27.52 19.00
CA LYS A 104 11.48 26.25 19.58
C LYS A 104 10.28 25.38 19.94
N LEU A 105 10.39 24.07 19.78
CA LEU A 105 9.27 23.15 20.04
C LEU A 105 8.70 23.32 21.47
N ALA A 106 9.56 23.51 22.47
CA ALA A 106 9.11 23.74 23.85
C ALA A 106 8.23 24.98 23.99
N ASN A 107 8.62 26.09 23.36
CA ASN A 107 7.86 27.35 23.38
C ASN A 107 6.57 27.22 22.57
N LEU A 108 6.62 26.51 21.43
CA LEU A 108 5.44 26.21 20.63
C LEU A 108 4.42 25.38 21.43
N ALA A 109 4.89 24.40 22.19
CA ALA A 109 4.03 23.59 23.05
C ALA A 109 3.37 24.41 24.17
N GLU A 110 4.08 25.39 24.73
CA GLU A 110 3.53 26.30 25.73
C GLU A 110 2.41 27.18 25.15
N VAL A 111 2.67 27.86 24.02
CA VAL A 111 1.68 28.76 23.41
C VAL A 111 0.48 28.02 22.81
N ALA A 112 0.68 26.78 22.34
CA ALA A 112 -0.38 25.91 21.83
C ALA A 112 -1.08 25.11 22.94
N VAL A 113 -0.66 25.26 24.20
CA VAL A 113 -1.19 24.52 25.37
C VAL A 113 -1.16 22.99 25.14
N ALA A 114 -0.07 22.52 24.55
CA ALA A 114 0.14 21.12 24.19
C ALA A 114 1.21 20.45 25.06
N LYS A 115 1.12 19.13 25.23
CA LYS A 115 2.18 18.36 25.91
C LYS A 115 3.41 18.30 24.98
N PRO A 116 4.60 18.79 25.36
CA PRO A 116 5.73 18.92 24.45
C PRO A 116 6.12 17.63 23.72
N ASN A 117 6.18 16.50 24.43
CA ASN A 117 6.50 15.20 23.84
C ASN A 117 5.44 14.72 22.85
N ARG A 118 4.15 15.04 23.09
CA ARG A 118 3.05 14.67 22.19
C ARG A 118 3.01 15.59 20.98
N LEU A 119 3.26 16.88 21.17
CA LEU A 119 3.38 17.82 20.07
C LEU A 119 4.52 17.41 19.13
N ARG A 120 5.68 17.01 19.68
CA ARG A 120 6.79 16.45 18.88
C ARG A 120 6.35 15.27 18.03
N GLN A 121 5.61 14.33 18.64
CA GLN A 121 5.17 13.10 17.96
C GLN A 121 4.23 13.41 16.79
N ILE A 122 3.28 14.32 16.95
CA ILE A 122 2.34 14.66 15.88
C ILE A 122 2.96 15.54 14.79
N LEU A 123 3.93 16.41 15.14
CA LEU A 123 4.57 17.28 14.15
C LEU A 123 5.61 16.53 13.32
N ARG A 124 6.20 15.45 13.85
CA ARG A 124 7.20 14.63 13.14
C ARG A 124 6.74 14.12 11.77
N PRO A 125 5.61 13.41 11.65
CA PRO A 125 5.14 13.00 10.34
C PRO A 125 4.80 14.20 9.44
N LEU A 126 4.40 15.35 9.99
CA LEU A 126 4.10 16.54 9.18
C LEU A 126 5.37 17.15 8.57
N TYR A 127 6.38 17.50 9.38
CA TYR A 127 7.60 18.10 8.84
C TYR A 127 8.42 17.09 8.01
N SER A 128 8.30 15.79 8.29
CA SER A 128 8.92 14.74 7.45
C SER A 128 8.26 14.64 6.08
N ASN A 129 6.98 15.02 5.96
CA ASN A 129 6.25 15.16 4.70
C ASN A 129 6.27 16.60 4.16
N ASN A 130 7.23 17.43 4.62
CA ASN A 130 7.39 18.83 4.21
C ASN A 130 6.15 19.71 4.48
N ILE A 131 5.37 19.39 5.50
CA ILE A 131 4.34 20.26 6.10
C ILE A 131 4.97 20.83 7.37
N PHE A 132 5.33 22.12 7.37
CA PHE A 132 6.26 22.78 8.30
C PHE A 132 7.74 22.52 7.99
N ALA A 133 8.58 23.50 8.34
CA ALA A 133 10.03 23.37 8.36
C ALA A 133 10.50 23.08 9.79
N TYR A 134 11.48 22.19 9.94
CA TYR A 134 12.09 21.84 11.21
C TYR A 134 13.62 21.86 11.11
N ASP A 135 14.26 22.53 12.05
CA ASP A 135 15.71 22.54 12.24
C ASP A 135 16.06 21.70 13.47
N GLU A 136 16.68 20.54 13.23
CA GLU A 136 17.08 19.60 14.29
C GLU A 136 18.19 20.16 15.19
N GLN A 137 19.07 21.03 14.67
CA GLN A 137 20.19 21.59 15.46
C GLN A 137 19.69 22.58 16.49
N THR A 138 18.69 23.38 16.13
CA THR A 138 18.16 24.43 17.00
C THR A 138 16.84 24.08 17.68
N ASP A 139 16.26 22.92 17.34
CA ASP A 139 14.93 22.45 17.73
C ASP A 139 13.81 23.46 17.40
N GLN A 140 14.01 24.24 16.32
CA GLN A 140 13.09 25.27 15.87
C GLN A 140 12.18 24.74 14.76
N LEU A 141 10.90 25.12 14.85
CA LEU A 141 9.92 24.94 13.80
C LEU A 141 9.56 26.29 13.20
N ALA A 142 9.27 26.29 11.91
CA ALA A 142 8.74 27.43 11.18
C ALA A 142 7.66 26.97 10.21
N ASN A 143 6.81 27.90 9.78
CA ASN A 143 5.99 27.63 8.61
C ASN A 143 6.84 27.54 7.34
N ASN A 144 6.38 26.73 6.39
CA ASN A 144 6.85 26.72 5.02
C ASN A 144 5.66 27.02 4.08
N HIS A 145 5.88 27.06 2.76
CA HIS A 145 4.81 27.36 1.78
C HIS A 145 3.59 26.44 1.87
N VAL A 146 3.75 25.21 2.37
CA VAL A 146 2.64 24.27 2.56
C VAL A 146 1.86 24.60 3.82
N SER A 147 2.55 24.79 4.96
CA SER A 147 1.88 25.03 6.23
C SER A 147 1.33 26.46 6.39
N GLU A 148 1.81 27.43 5.60
CA GLU A 148 1.19 28.75 5.49
C GLU A 148 -0.28 28.67 5.07
N LEU A 149 -0.64 27.69 4.22
CA LEU A 149 -2.02 27.44 3.80
C LEU A 149 -2.95 27.01 4.95
N LEU A 150 -2.39 26.61 6.09
CA LEU A 150 -3.14 26.17 7.27
C LEU A 150 -3.49 27.32 8.24
N ARG A 151 -2.99 28.53 8.01
CA ARG A 151 -3.32 29.68 8.86
C ARG A 151 -4.81 30.02 8.80
N SER A 152 -5.33 30.46 9.93
CA SER A 152 -6.70 30.96 10.10
C SER A 152 -7.06 32.11 9.16
N ASP A 153 -6.10 32.98 8.88
CA ASP A 153 -6.27 34.18 8.06
C ASP A 153 -5.80 34.00 6.61
N HIS A 154 -5.37 32.80 6.20
CA HIS A 154 -4.95 32.56 4.83
C HIS A 154 -6.15 32.63 3.88
N TRP A 155 -6.06 33.44 2.83
CA TRP A 155 -7.20 33.74 1.95
C TRP A 155 -7.83 32.50 1.27
N THR A 156 -7.03 31.46 0.99
CA THR A 156 -7.55 30.21 0.38
C THR A 156 -8.31 29.32 1.36
N GLN A 157 -8.16 29.55 2.67
CA GLN A 157 -8.89 28.83 3.71
C GLN A 157 -8.76 27.29 3.65
N TRP A 158 -7.64 26.75 3.14
CA TRP A 158 -7.41 25.30 3.01
C TRP A 158 -7.47 24.55 4.35
N ARG A 159 -7.24 25.22 5.48
CA ARG A 159 -7.49 24.67 6.83
C ARG A 159 -8.88 24.07 7.01
N ASN A 160 -9.91 24.64 6.37
CA ASN A 160 -11.29 24.16 6.51
C ASN A 160 -11.44 22.75 5.93
N TRP A 161 -10.67 22.42 4.88
CA TRP A 161 -10.64 21.08 4.31
C TRP A 161 -10.03 20.09 5.30
N VAL A 162 -8.98 20.46 6.02
CA VAL A 162 -8.42 19.59 7.07
C VAL A 162 -9.45 19.32 8.17
N GLU A 163 -10.17 20.35 8.61
CA GLU A 163 -11.18 20.24 9.68
C GLU A 163 -12.46 19.48 9.29
N LEU A 164 -12.76 19.32 8.00
CA LEU A 164 -13.94 18.58 7.52
C LEU A 164 -13.55 17.20 6.97
N TYR A 165 -12.52 17.15 6.12
CA TYR A 165 -12.10 15.92 5.48
C TYR A 165 -11.30 15.02 6.40
N GLY A 166 -10.54 15.62 7.33
CA GLY A 166 -9.81 14.87 8.35
C GLY A 166 -10.70 14.30 9.46
N THR A 167 -11.98 14.61 9.49
CA THR A 167 -12.95 14.17 10.50
C THR A 167 -14.19 13.54 9.86
N GLU A 168 -15.17 14.30 9.40
CA GLU A 168 -16.45 13.78 8.95
C GLU A 168 -16.31 12.89 7.71
N PHE A 169 -15.58 13.31 6.67
CA PHE A 169 -15.32 12.45 5.49
C PHE A 169 -14.38 11.29 5.81
N TYR A 170 -13.43 11.52 6.73
CA TYR A 170 -12.56 10.44 7.21
C TYR A 170 -13.38 9.31 7.83
N ASP A 171 -14.41 9.64 8.62
CA ASP A 171 -15.28 8.64 9.24
C ASP A 171 -16.14 7.94 8.18
N MET A 172 -16.68 8.66 7.19
CA MET A 172 -17.40 8.06 6.05
C MET A 172 -16.55 7.04 5.28
N ALA A 173 -15.25 7.31 5.13
CA ALA A 173 -14.33 6.45 4.37
C ALA A 173 -14.20 5.03 4.95
N ALA A 174 -14.53 4.83 6.24
CA ALA A 174 -14.60 3.50 6.83
C ALA A 174 -15.64 2.59 6.14
N GLY A 175 -16.62 3.16 5.42
CA GLY A 175 -17.69 2.44 4.75
C GLY A 175 -17.32 1.88 3.39
N ILE A 176 -16.21 2.35 2.80
CA ILE A 176 -15.78 1.96 1.44
C ILE A 176 -15.75 0.44 1.27
N PRO A 177 -15.13 -0.37 2.16
CA PRO A 177 -15.02 -1.82 1.95
C PRO A 177 -16.37 -2.54 1.87
N THR A 178 -17.41 -1.99 2.47
CA THR A 178 -18.78 -2.53 2.38
C THR A 178 -19.48 -2.02 1.13
N ALA A 179 -19.38 -0.73 0.83
CA ALA A 179 -20.06 -0.11 -0.30
C ALA A 179 -19.62 -0.67 -1.67
N VAL A 180 -18.39 -1.19 -1.78
CA VAL A 180 -17.86 -1.75 -3.04
C VAL A 180 -18.22 -3.24 -3.28
N LYS A 181 -18.93 -3.89 -2.37
CA LYS A 181 -19.26 -5.32 -2.52
C LYS A 181 -20.35 -5.53 -3.57
N ALA A 182 -20.16 -6.55 -4.40
CA ALA A 182 -21.16 -7.00 -5.38
C ALA A 182 -22.19 -7.97 -4.76
N ASP A 183 -22.79 -7.58 -3.63
CA ASP A 183 -23.77 -8.39 -2.87
C ASP A 183 -25.20 -7.83 -2.92
N GLY A 184 -25.43 -6.80 -3.75
CA GLY A 184 -26.74 -6.16 -3.92
C GLY A 184 -26.99 -4.98 -2.98
N GLN A 185 -26.03 -4.60 -2.13
CA GLN A 185 -26.09 -3.35 -1.37
C GLN A 185 -26.07 -2.13 -2.30
N THR A 186 -26.93 -1.14 -2.03
CA THR A 186 -27.04 0.11 -2.81
C THR A 186 -26.67 1.36 -2.01
N ARG A 187 -26.47 1.24 -0.70
CA ARG A 187 -26.06 2.35 0.18
C ARG A 187 -24.63 2.81 -0.12
N SER A 188 -24.42 4.13 -0.13
CA SER A 188 -23.09 4.73 -0.23
C SER A 188 -22.25 4.46 1.03
N ALA A 189 -20.94 4.72 0.98
CA ALA A 189 -20.05 4.51 2.13
C ALA A 189 -20.50 5.29 3.38
N SER A 190 -20.93 6.54 3.20
CA SER A 190 -21.45 7.38 4.28
C SER A 190 -22.74 6.82 4.90
N GLN A 191 -23.68 6.36 4.07
CA GLN A 191 -24.92 5.73 4.51
C GLN A 191 -24.68 4.43 5.30
N VAL A 192 -23.69 3.64 4.89
CA VAL A 192 -23.30 2.42 5.61
C VAL A 192 -22.75 2.75 7.00
N ILE A 193 -21.82 3.72 7.10
CA ILE A 193 -21.16 4.03 8.38
C ILE A 193 -22.09 4.75 9.36
N PHE A 194 -22.95 5.62 8.86
CA PHE A 194 -23.90 6.34 9.69
C PHE A 194 -25.22 5.60 9.91
N ASP A 195 -25.37 4.41 9.32
CA ASP A 195 -26.57 3.59 9.33
C ASP A 195 -27.84 4.41 9.06
N THR A 196 -27.89 5.00 7.87
CA THR A 196 -28.98 5.88 7.44
C THR A 196 -29.30 5.66 5.97
N ASP A 197 -30.54 5.96 5.58
CA ASP A 197 -30.98 6.05 4.18
C ASP A 197 -31.04 7.50 3.69
N GLU A 198 -30.74 8.47 4.56
CA GLU A 198 -30.64 9.88 4.19
C GLU A 198 -29.47 10.09 3.20
N ASP A 199 -29.62 11.06 2.30
CA ASP A 199 -28.48 11.60 1.55
C ASP A 199 -27.54 12.39 2.47
N MET A 200 -26.32 12.67 2.01
CA MET A 200 -25.32 13.38 2.80
C MET A 200 -25.80 14.75 3.29
N PHE A 201 -26.51 15.52 2.47
CA PHE A 201 -26.94 16.88 2.82
C PHE A 201 -28.00 16.85 3.91
N THR A 202 -29.01 15.99 3.76
CA THR A 202 -30.06 15.78 4.77
C THR A 202 -29.45 15.33 6.10
N TYR A 203 -28.53 14.36 6.06
CA TYR A 203 -27.82 13.89 7.24
C TYR A 203 -26.99 15.02 7.89
N PHE A 204 -26.24 15.78 7.10
CA PHE A 204 -25.40 16.89 7.58
C PHE A 204 -26.23 18.00 8.21
N GLN A 205 -27.41 18.29 7.65
CA GLN A 205 -28.32 19.29 8.19
C GLN A 205 -28.80 18.87 9.57
N ARG A 206 -29.24 17.62 9.73
CA ARG A 206 -29.67 17.06 11.01
C ARG A 206 -28.55 17.04 12.06
N ARG A 207 -27.30 16.81 11.64
CA ARG A 207 -26.12 16.83 12.52
C ARG A 207 -25.58 18.23 12.81
N GLY A 208 -26.06 19.26 12.11
CA GLY A 208 -25.56 20.63 12.24
C GLY A 208 -24.20 20.87 11.56
N TRP A 209 -23.81 20.03 10.60
CA TRP A 209 -22.51 20.10 9.92
C TRP A 209 -22.52 20.93 8.62
N VAL A 210 -23.71 21.27 8.11
CA VAL A 210 -23.88 22.10 6.89
C VAL A 210 -23.06 23.40 6.91
N PRO A 211 -23.01 24.19 8.00
CA PRO A 211 -22.21 25.42 8.01
C PRO A 211 -20.71 25.18 7.77
N ARG A 212 -20.16 24.06 8.27
CA ARG A 212 -18.76 23.67 8.04
C ARG A 212 -18.55 23.23 6.60
N LEU A 213 -19.48 22.46 6.04
CA LEU A 213 -19.46 22.07 4.63
C LEU A 213 -19.46 23.31 3.73
N HIS A 214 -20.42 24.22 3.91
CA HIS A 214 -20.53 25.45 3.10
C HIS A 214 -19.28 26.32 3.19
N ARG A 215 -18.71 26.50 4.39
CA ARG A 215 -17.47 27.27 4.56
C ARG A 215 -16.29 26.64 3.83
N THR A 216 -16.18 25.30 3.89
CA THR A 216 -15.09 24.55 3.25
C THR A 216 -15.17 24.67 1.73
N LEU A 217 -16.35 24.45 1.15
CA LEU A 217 -16.58 24.56 -0.28
C LEU A 217 -16.40 25.99 -0.79
N ALA A 218 -16.88 27.00 -0.04
CA ALA A 218 -16.68 28.41 -0.39
C ALA A 218 -15.20 28.80 -0.43
N GLY A 219 -14.42 28.39 0.58
CA GLY A 219 -12.96 28.63 0.59
C GLY A 219 -12.25 27.96 -0.59
N GLY A 220 -12.61 26.73 -0.93
CA GLY A 220 -12.08 26.05 -2.12
C GLY A 220 -12.44 26.78 -3.42
N ALA A 221 -13.68 27.27 -3.56
CA ALA A 221 -14.10 28.05 -4.72
C ALA A 221 -13.30 29.35 -4.86
N GLU A 222 -13.06 30.07 -3.76
CA GLU A 222 -12.22 31.28 -3.75
C GLU A 222 -10.78 30.96 -4.14
N ALA A 223 -10.20 29.87 -3.59
CA ALA A 223 -8.83 29.45 -3.88
C ALA A 223 -8.59 29.10 -5.35
N MET A 224 -9.59 28.50 -6.02
CA MET A 224 -9.49 28.08 -7.42
C MET A 224 -9.84 29.19 -8.42
N ALA A 225 -10.56 30.24 -7.99
CA ALA A 225 -11.06 31.28 -8.88
C ALA A 225 -9.98 31.97 -9.73
N PRO A 226 -8.80 32.34 -9.22
CA PRO A 226 -7.79 33.03 -10.03
C PRO A 226 -7.38 32.24 -11.28
N GLY A 227 -7.17 30.93 -11.15
CA GLY A 227 -6.80 30.07 -12.28
C GLY A 227 -7.91 29.93 -13.30
N ILE A 228 -9.15 29.76 -12.83
CA ILE A 228 -10.34 29.69 -13.69
C ILE A 228 -10.45 30.97 -14.51
N LEU A 229 -10.27 32.14 -13.90
CA LEU A 229 -10.38 33.44 -14.57
C LEU A 229 -9.22 33.72 -15.54
N ALA A 230 -8.02 33.26 -15.24
CA ALA A 230 -6.82 33.62 -16.00
C ALA A 230 -6.53 32.67 -17.19
N ASP A 231 -6.79 31.37 -17.05
CA ASP A 231 -6.24 30.36 -17.96
C ASP A 231 -7.19 29.91 -19.07
N TYR A 232 -8.48 30.25 -18.96
CA TYR A 232 -9.44 30.06 -20.04
C TYR A 232 -9.62 31.36 -20.85
N PRO A 233 -9.73 31.32 -22.19
CA PRO A 233 -9.89 32.49 -23.06
C PRO A 233 -11.30 33.13 -22.98
N TRP A 234 -11.67 33.66 -21.80
CA TRP A 234 -12.96 34.29 -21.55
C TRP A 234 -13.27 35.47 -22.47
N TYR A 235 -12.24 36.13 -23.02
CA TYR A 235 -12.40 37.25 -23.96
C TYR A 235 -13.24 36.88 -25.18
N GLU A 236 -13.27 35.60 -25.58
CA GLU A 236 -14.06 35.14 -26.72
C GLU A 236 -15.57 35.18 -26.48
N ILE A 237 -16.01 35.24 -25.21
CA ILE A 237 -17.43 35.32 -24.81
C ILE A 237 -17.74 36.53 -23.92
N ALA A 238 -16.76 37.39 -23.64
CA ALA A 238 -16.88 38.54 -22.73
C ALA A 238 -17.87 39.63 -23.19
N HIS A 239 -18.37 39.55 -24.42
CA HIS A 239 -19.38 40.45 -24.98
C HIS A 239 -20.79 39.83 -25.05
N THR A 240 -20.93 38.58 -24.59
CA THR A 240 -22.20 37.85 -24.58
C THR A 240 -22.78 37.79 -23.16
N THR A 241 -24.04 37.35 -23.04
CA THR A 241 -24.59 36.94 -21.74
C THR A 241 -24.30 35.45 -21.53
N VAL A 242 -23.60 35.13 -20.44
CA VAL A 242 -23.26 33.75 -20.06
C VAL A 242 -24.27 33.23 -19.04
N LEU A 243 -24.87 32.08 -19.30
CA LEU A 243 -25.75 31.40 -18.35
C LEU A 243 -25.00 30.33 -17.56
N ASP A 244 -24.95 30.47 -16.24
CA ASP A 244 -24.41 29.47 -15.32
C ASP A 244 -25.51 28.52 -14.86
N ILE A 245 -25.46 27.26 -15.30
CA ILE A 245 -26.41 26.21 -14.96
C ILE A 245 -25.92 25.50 -13.69
N GLY A 246 -26.81 25.39 -12.69
CA GLY A 246 -26.44 24.89 -11.37
C GLY A 246 -25.47 25.82 -10.65
N GLY A 247 -25.67 27.13 -10.80
CA GLY A 247 -24.70 28.14 -10.32
C GLY A 247 -24.54 28.21 -8.80
N GLY A 248 -25.37 27.50 -8.03
CA GLY A 248 -25.23 27.36 -6.59
C GLY A 248 -25.22 28.71 -5.89
N SER A 249 -24.11 29.05 -5.23
CA SER A 249 -23.95 30.35 -4.54
C SER A 249 -23.83 31.57 -5.46
N GLY A 250 -23.63 31.37 -6.77
CA GLY A 250 -23.38 32.43 -7.74
C GLY A 250 -21.96 33.01 -7.72
N ALA A 251 -21.04 32.42 -6.93
CA ALA A 251 -19.68 32.93 -6.76
C ALA A 251 -18.82 32.87 -8.04
N LEU A 252 -19.04 31.86 -8.91
CA LEU A 252 -18.37 31.78 -10.22
C LEU A 252 -18.79 32.98 -11.09
N MET A 253 -20.09 33.15 -11.28
CA MET A 253 -20.64 34.25 -12.06
C MET A 253 -20.20 35.62 -11.53
N ALA A 254 -20.26 35.83 -10.21
CA ALA A 254 -19.80 37.08 -9.62
C ALA A 254 -18.32 37.36 -9.92
N SER A 255 -17.47 36.33 -9.83
CA SER A 255 -16.03 36.43 -10.14
C SER A 255 -15.79 36.75 -11.62
N LEU A 256 -16.50 36.08 -12.54
CA LEU A 256 -16.42 36.34 -13.98
C LEU A 256 -16.81 37.77 -14.33
N LEU A 257 -17.93 38.26 -13.77
CA LEU A 257 -18.38 39.62 -14.00
C LEU A 257 -17.38 40.64 -13.45
N ARG A 258 -16.80 40.42 -12.27
CA ARG A 258 -15.75 41.31 -11.72
C ARG A 258 -14.53 41.38 -12.63
N HIS A 259 -14.09 40.24 -13.18
CA HIS A 259 -12.92 40.17 -14.04
C HIS A 259 -13.16 40.67 -15.47
N HIS A 260 -14.39 40.54 -15.97
CA HIS A 260 -14.79 40.97 -17.31
C HIS A 260 -15.90 42.03 -17.24
N PRO A 261 -15.55 43.34 -17.20
CA PRO A 261 -16.53 44.42 -17.02
C PRO A 261 -17.64 44.48 -18.08
N THR A 262 -17.37 44.01 -19.30
CA THR A 262 -18.34 43.99 -20.41
C THR A 262 -19.26 42.78 -20.40
N MET A 263 -18.92 41.74 -19.64
CA MET A 263 -19.69 40.50 -19.60
C MET A 263 -21.00 40.73 -18.83
N ARG A 264 -22.06 40.06 -19.28
CA ARG A 264 -23.34 39.95 -18.58
C ARG A 264 -23.55 38.48 -18.19
N GLY A 265 -24.29 38.25 -17.11
CA GLY A 265 -24.47 36.92 -16.53
C GLY A 265 -25.94 36.58 -16.31
N ALA A 266 -26.25 35.30 -16.29
CA ALA A 266 -27.49 34.75 -15.76
C ALA A 266 -27.15 33.50 -14.94
N ILE A 267 -28.00 33.13 -13.98
CA ILE A 267 -27.83 31.93 -13.16
C ILE A 267 -29.14 31.15 -13.21
N LEU A 268 -29.08 29.86 -13.53
CA LEU A 268 -30.21 28.95 -13.44
C LEU A 268 -29.93 27.89 -12.38
N ASP A 269 -30.87 27.73 -11.44
CA ASP A 269 -30.81 26.72 -10.38
C ASP A 269 -32.23 26.42 -9.89
N LEU A 270 -32.36 25.44 -8.99
CA LEU A 270 -33.65 25.08 -8.39
C LEU A 270 -34.30 26.29 -7.68
N PRO A 271 -35.64 26.36 -7.62
CA PRO A 271 -36.34 27.51 -7.03
C PRO A 271 -35.86 27.91 -5.64
N ALA A 272 -35.67 26.94 -4.73
CA ALA A 272 -35.21 27.20 -3.37
C ALA A 272 -33.77 27.77 -3.32
N VAL A 273 -32.89 27.37 -4.25
CA VAL A 273 -31.52 27.90 -4.35
C VAL A 273 -31.57 29.34 -4.83
N ILE A 274 -32.34 29.62 -5.87
CA ILE A 274 -32.52 30.96 -6.42
C ILE A 274 -33.11 31.94 -5.40
N GLU A 275 -34.12 31.51 -4.64
CA GLU A 275 -34.65 32.29 -3.51
C GLU A 275 -33.58 32.60 -2.47
N HIS A 276 -32.73 31.63 -2.14
CA HIS A 276 -31.66 31.80 -1.16
C HIS A 276 -30.56 32.77 -1.63
N ILE A 277 -30.17 32.74 -2.91
CA ILE A 277 -29.05 33.56 -3.40
C ILE A 277 -29.47 34.96 -3.86
N ARG A 278 -30.75 35.19 -4.13
CA ARG A 278 -31.26 36.49 -4.62
C ARG A 278 -30.83 37.68 -3.76
N PRO A 279 -30.94 37.65 -2.42
CA PRO A 279 -30.47 38.74 -1.56
C PRO A 279 -28.96 39.04 -1.71
N SER A 280 -28.15 38.10 -2.20
CA SER A 280 -26.72 38.32 -2.38
C SER A 280 -26.42 39.27 -3.55
N PHE A 281 -27.28 39.34 -4.56
CA PHE A 281 -27.10 40.21 -5.74
C PHE A 281 -27.90 41.53 -5.65
N GLU A 282 -28.78 41.65 -4.66
CA GLU A 282 -29.55 42.88 -4.38
C GLU A 282 -28.71 43.92 -3.63
N PRO A 283 -29.14 45.21 -3.59
CA PRO A 283 -28.43 46.25 -2.85
C PRO A 283 -28.16 45.86 -1.38
N GLY A 284 -26.90 45.95 -0.95
CA GLY A 284 -26.46 45.53 0.39
C GLY A 284 -26.02 44.06 0.49
N GLY A 285 -26.27 43.25 -0.55
CA GLY A 285 -25.78 41.88 -0.66
C GLY A 285 -24.29 41.77 -1.01
N ARG A 286 -23.73 40.57 -0.82
CA ARG A 286 -22.30 40.25 -1.03
C ARG A 286 -21.80 40.48 -2.46
N PHE A 287 -22.67 40.35 -3.45
CA PHE A 287 -22.41 40.50 -4.89
C PHE A 287 -23.16 41.69 -5.50
N SER A 288 -23.60 42.64 -4.67
CA SER A 288 -24.34 43.83 -5.10
C SER A 288 -23.58 44.70 -6.11
N ASP A 289 -22.24 44.65 -6.10
CA ASP A 289 -21.37 45.35 -7.05
C ASP A 289 -21.51 44.86 -8.50
N VAL A 290 -21.93 43.60 -8.69
CA VAL A 290 -22.16 43.00 -10.02
C VAL A 290 -23.62 42.68 -10.30
N GLY A 291 -24.51 42.79 -9.31
CA GLY A 291 -25.95 42.56 -9.43
C GLY A 291 -26.60 43.17 -10.68
N PRO A 292 -26.35 44.44 -11.03
CA PRO A 292 -26.92 45.05 -12.24
C PRO A 292 -26.54 44.38 -13.57
N ARG A 293 -25.49 43.54 -13.59
CA ARG A 293 -25.01 42.81 -14.77
C ARG A 293 -25.49 41.35 -14.82
N VAL A 294 -26.22 40.89 -13.81
CA VAL A 294 -26.91 39.59 -13.83
C VAL A 294 -28.25 39.75 -14.56
N VAL A 295 -28.17 39.92 -15.87
CA VAL A 295 -29.26 40.39 -16.74
C VAL A 295 -30.11 39.20 -17.18
N GLU A 296 -31.43 39.38 -17.21
CA GLU A 296 -32.43 38.30 -17.37
C GLU A 296 -32.54 37.36 -16.16
N GLY A 297 -31.73 37.62 -15.13
CA GLY A 297 -32.03 37.34 -13.74
C GLY A 297 -31.57 35.98 -13.25
N LEU A 298 -31.70 35.83 -11.94
CA LEU A 298 -31.62 34.57 -11.24
C LEU A 298 -32.89 33.78 -11.60
N MET A 299 -32.73 32.75 -12.43
CA MET A 299 -33.77 31.95 -13.06
C MET A 299 -34.02 30.68 -12.26
N ALA A 300 -35.21 30.58 -11.66
CA ALA A 300 -35.66 29.34 -11.02
C ALA A 300 -36.09 28.33 -12.10
N GLY A 301 -35.47 27.16 -12.14
CA GLY A 301 -35.76 26.15 -13.13
C GLY A 301 -35.09 24.81 -12.85
N ASP A 302 -35.42 23.83 -13.70
CA ASP A 302 -34.83 22.50 -13.70
C ASP A 302 -34.11 22.29 -15.05
N PHE A 303 -32.80 22.08 -15.02
CA PHE A 303 -32.00 21.86 -16.22
C PHE A 303 -32.26 20.51 -16.91
N LEU A 304 -32.98 19.58 -16.26
CA LEU A 304 -33.48 18.36 -16.87
C LEU A 304 -34.71 18.62 -17.77
N ALA A 305 -35.28 19.82 -17.70
CA ALA A 305 -36.35 20.31 -18.55
C ALA A 305 -35.79 21.25 -19.66
N GLU A 306 -36.63 22.18 -20.14
CA GLU A 306 -36.25 23.15 -21.17
C GLU A 306 -35.38 24.28 -20.59
N LEU A 307 -34.33 24.65 -21.31
CA LEU A 307 -33.41 25.72 -20.92
C LEU A 307 -33.62 26.98 -21.76
N PRO A 308 -33.45 28.18 -21.18
CA PRO A 308 -33.52 29.43 -21.93
C PRO A 308 -32.35 29.55 -22.91
N SER A 309 -32.58 30.27 -24.02
CA SER A 309 -31.64 30.34 -25.15
C SER A 309 -30.57 31.43 -25.00
N PHE A 310 -29.30 31.00 -24.91
CA PHE A 310 -28.10 31.83 -24.79
C PHE A 310 -27.05 31.39 -25.81
N SER A 311 -26.02 32.22 -26.04
CA SER A 311 -24.88 31.85 -26.87
C SER A 311 -23.80 31.11 -26.05
N ALA A 312 -23.68 31.40 -24.75
CA ALA A 312 -22.66 30.77 -23.89
C ALA A 312 -23.26 30.25 -22.59
N TYR A 313 -22.88 29.03 -22.23
CA TYR A 313 -23.30 28.37 -20.99
C TYR A 313 -22.07 27.92 -20.20
N THR A 314 -22.17 27.94 -18.87
CA THR A 314 -21.22 27.31 -17.96
C THR A 314 -21.93 26.25 -17.12
N ILE A 315 -21.22 25.16 -16.84
CA ILE A 315 -21.62 24.15 -15.85
C ILE A 315 -20.39 23.85 -15.00
N LYS A 316 -20.48 23.96 -13.67
CA LYS A 316 -19.34 23.72 -12.77
C LYS A 316 -19.74 22.85 -11.59
N TRP A 317 -19.10 21.70 -11.42
CA TRP A 317 -19.39 20.74 -10.35
C TRP A 317 -20.89 20.38 -10.30
N VAL A 318 -21.41 19.93 -11.44
CA VAL A 318 -22.80 19.47 -11.57
C VAL A 318 -22.81 18.10 -12.21
N LEU A 319 -22.17 17.93 -13.38
CA LEU A 319 -22.27 16.69 -14.17
C LEU A 319 -21.60 15.50 -13.49
N HIS A 320 -20.70 15.73 -12.54
CA HIS A 320 -20.11 14.67 -11.71
C HIS A 320 -21.08 14.03 -10.70
N ASP A 321 -22.19 14.70 -10.36
CA ASP A 321 -23.24 14.17 -9.50
C ASP A 321 -24.16 13.18 -10.22
N TRP A 322 -24.13 13.18 -11.56
CA TRP A 322 -25.06 12.43 -12.41
C TRP A 322 -24.39 11.24 -13.08
N ASP A 323 -25.19 10.20 -13.35
CA ASP A 323 -24.77 9.12 -14.24
C ASP A 323 -24.68 9.57 -15.70
N ASP A 324 -24.21 8.69 -16.57
CA ASP A 324 -23.97 9.05 -17.97
C ASP A 324 -25.27 9.31 -18.75
N ALA A 325 -26.36 8.63 -18.41
CA ALA A 325 -27.64 8.82 -19.11
C ALA A 325 -28.25 10.19 -18.79
N ASP A 326 -28.23 10.58 -17.52
CA ASP A 326 -28.70 11.89 -17.08
C ASP A 326 -27.76 13.02 -17.53
N ALA A 327 -26.44 12.82 -17.46
CA ALA A 327 -25.48 13.80 -17.96
C ALA A 327 -25.68 14.06 -19.47
N VAL A 328 -25.88 13.00 -20.28
CA VAL A 328 -26.19 13.15 -21.72
C VAL A 328 -27.52 13.88 -21.93
N LYS A 329 -28.54 13.61 -21.11
CA LYS A 329 -29.82 14.35 -21.18
C LYS A 329 -29.61 15.84 -20.93
N ILE A 330 -28.84 16.22 -19.92
CA ILE A 330 -28.50 17.62 -19.63
C ILE A 330 -27.78 18.24 -20.84
N LEU A 331 -26.75 17.57 -21.37
CA LEU A 331 -26.00 18.06 -22.53
C LEU A 331 -26.89 18.26 -23.77
N ARG A 332 -27.88 17.37 -23.99
CA ARG A 332 -28.86 17.50 -25.08
C ARG A 332 -29.80 18.68 -24.87
N ASN A 333 -30.26 18.92 -23.64
CA ASN A 333 -31.10 20.08 -23.33
C ASN A 333 -30.34 21.38 -23.59
N VAL A 334 -29.07 21.47 -23.18
CA VAL A 334 -28.23 22.64 -23.50
C VAL A 334 -28.04 22.76 -25.02
N ARG A 335 -27.84 21.64 -25.72
CA ARG A 335 -27.65 21.63 -27.19
C ARG A 335 -28.90 22.11 -27.94
N ALA A 336 -30.08 21.80 -27.42
CA ALA A 336 -31.35 22.26 -27.98
C ALA A 336 -31.61 23.75 -27.73
N ALA A 337 -31.13 24.30 -26.61
CA ALA A 337 -31.34 25.69 -26.24
C ALA A 337 -30.31 26.66 -26.82
N ILE A 338 -29.07 26.21 -27.04
CA ILE A 338 -27.97 27.09 -27.45
C ILE A 338 -28.20 27.72 -28.84
N LYS A 339 -27.91 29.02 -28.94
CA LYS A 339 -27.91 29.74 -30.23
C LYS A 339 -26.75 29.23 -31.10
N GLU A 340 -26.93 29.13 -32.40
CA GLU A 340 -25.85 28.73 -33.31
C GLU A 340 -25.10 29.96 -33.85
N GLU A 341 -24.04 30.37 -33.16
CA GLU A 341 -23.19 31.52 -33.49
C GLU A 341 -21.70 31.13 -33.36
N PRO A 342 -20.75 31.87 -33.97
CA PRO A 342 -19.31 31.55 -33.85
C PRO A 342 -18.78 31.56 -32.40
N SER A 343 -19.36 32.38 -31.53
CA SER A 343 -19.02 32.44 -30.11
C SER A 343 -19.63 31.30 -29.29
N SER A 344 -20.56 30.54 -29.86
CA SER A 344 -21.38 29.60 -29.12
C SER A 344 -20.59 28.44 -28.55
N ARG A 345 -20.78 28.21 -27.26
CA ARG A 345 -20.09 27.15 -26.51
C ARG A 345 -20.80 26.79 -25.21
N LEU A 346 -20.55 25.57 -24.78
CA LEU A 346 -20.76 25.14 -23.40
C LEU A 346 -19.38 24.95 -22.76
N LEU A 347 -19.13 25.63 -21.65
CA LEU A 347 -17.93 25.43 -20.86
C LEU A 347 -18.24 24.59 -19.63
N ILE A 348 -17.67 23.40 -19.58
CA ILE A 348 -17.77 22.51 -18.41
C ILE A 348 -16.51 22.69 -17.57
N LEU A 349 -16.70 23.02 -16.28
CA LEU A 349 -15.65 23.16 -15.27
C LEU A 349 -15.75 21.98 -14.30
N GLU A 350 -15.14 20.86 -14.69
CA GLU A 350 -15.18 19.59 -13.95
C GLU A 350 -13.77 19.00 -13.84
N SER A 351 -13.59 18.02 -12.96
CA SER A 351 -12.32 17.29 -12.92
C SER A 351 -12.18 16.35 -14.12
N ILE A 352 -10.92 16.06 -14.45
CA ILE A 352 -10.57 15.01 -15.42
C ILE A 352 -9.67 14.03 -14.70
N LEU A 353 -10.11 12.77 -14.65
CA LEU A 353 -9.36 11.68 -14.05
C LEU A 353 -7.97 11.55 -14.69
N SER A 354 -6.97 11.49 -13.83
CA SER A 354 -5.57 11.34 -14.24
C SER A 354 -4.80 10.50 -13.23
N ASP A 355 -4.19 9.42 -13.72
CA ASP A 355 -3.33 8.53 -12.93
C ASP A 355 -1.95 9.13 -12.62
N ARG A 356 -1.68 10.35 -13.11
CA ARG A 356 -0.41 11.03 -12.87
C ARG A 356 -0.36 11.64 -11.48
N ARG A 357 0.84 11.74 -10.90
CA ARG A 357 1.04 12.34 -9.58
C ARG A 357 0.52 13.77 -9.52
N SER A 358 0.74 14.54 -10.58
CA SER A 358 0.25 15.91 -10.74
C SER A 358 -1.29 16.02 -10.77
N GLY A 359 -2.00 14.96 -11.21
CA GLY A 359 -3.46 14.92 -11.34
C GLY A 359 -4.21 14.22 -10.19
N ARG A 360 -3.50 13.73 -9.17
CA ARG A 360 -4.03 12.88 -8.06
C ARG A 360 -5.29 13.38 -7.35
N LEU A 361 -5.54 14.69 -7.35
CA LEU A 361 -6.74 15.24 -6.69
C LEU A 361 -8.04 14.81 -7.40
N SER A 362 -8.00 14.56 -8.71
CA SER A 362 -9.14 14.00 -9.45
C SER A 362 -9.53 12.62 -8.93
N VAL A 363 -8.54 11.76 -8.67
CA VAL A 363 -8.74 10.41 -8.12
C VAL A 363 -9.30 10.47 -6.69
N TYR A 364 -8.83 11.43 -5.87
CA TYR A 364 -9.42 11.63 -4.54
C TYR A 364 -10.86 12.15 -4.63
N GLY A 365 -11.14 13.04 -5.57
CA GLY A 365 -12.49 13.54 -5.88
C GLY A 365 -13.45 12.41 -6.20
N ASP A 366 -13.06 11.49 -7.07
CA ASP A 366 -13.88 10.34 -7.49
C ASP A 366 -14.30 9.46 -6.30
N ILE A 367 -13.36 9.13 -5.43
CA ILE A 367 -13.67 8.37 -4.21
C ILE A 367 -14.60 9.17 -3.29
N ASN A 368 -14.40 10.48 -3.14
CA ASN A 368 -15.31 11.31 -2.35
C ASN A 368 -16.72 11.33 -2.92
N MET A 369 -16.87 11.39 -4.24
CA MET A 369 -18.19 11.37 -4.89
C MET A 369 -18.89 10.02 -4.71
N MET A 370 -18.17 8.91 -4.84
CA MET A 370 -18.70 7.58 -4.56
C MET A 370 -19.14 7.45 -3.09
N MET A 371 -18.35 7.97 -2.14
CA MET A 371 -18.67 7.87 -0.72
C MET A 371 -19.91 8.66 -0.30
N THR A 372 -20.21 9.79 -0.97
CA THR A 372 -21.20 10.77 -0.50
C THR A 372 -22.48 10.83 -1.33
N ALA A 373 -22.38 10.66 -2.65
CA ALA A 373 -23.47 10.96 -3.57
C ALA A 373 -23.65 9.90 -4.67
N ASN A 374 -22.90 8.79 -4.66
CA ASN A 374 -22.83 7.83 -5.77
C ASN A 374 -22.48 8.48 -7.14
N GLY A 375 -21.89 9.68 -7.10
CA GLY A 375 -21.38 10.39 -8.27
C GLY A 375 -20.08 9.77 -8.77
N ARG A 376 -19.58 10.29 -9.88
CA ARG A 376 -18.32 9.83 -10.50
C ARG A 376 -17.57 10.96 -11.19
N GLU A 377 -16.25 10.92 -11.09
CA GLU A 377 -15.39 11.68 -11.98
C GLU A 377 -15.17 10.90 -13.28
N ARG A 378 -14.74 11.59 -14.34
CA ARG A 378 -14.60 11.00 -15.68
C ARG A 378 -13.23 11.24 -16.28
N THR A 379 -12.76 10.27 -17.04
CA THR A 379 -11.58 10.40 -17.91
C THR A 379 -11.89 11.29 -19.11
N GLU A 380 -10.85 11.81 -19.77
CA GLU A 380 -11.02 12.56 -21.03
C GLU A 380 -11.78 11.76 -22.10
N ALA A 381 -11.52 10.46 -22.22
CA ALA A 381 -12.20 9.60 -23.20
C ALA A 381 -13.71 9.48 -22.90
N GLN A 382 -14.09 9.36 -21.63
CA GLN A 382 -15.49 9.37 -21.21
C GLN A 382 -16.14 10.73 -21.48
N TRP A 383 -15.48 11.84 -21.14
CA TRP A 383 -15.97 13.19 -21.46
C TRP A 383 -16.21 13.39 -22.96
N ARG A 384 -15.29 12.92 -23.82
CA ARG A 384 -15.46 12.96 -25.29
C ARG A 384 -16.66 12.15 -25.76
N THR A 385 -16.90 11.00 -25.15
CA THR A 385 -18.07 10.15 -25.45
C THR A 385 -19.37 10.85 -25.04
N LEU A 386 -19.46 11.35 -23.81
CA LEU A 386 -20.62 12.11 -23.32
C LEU A 386 -20.91 13.34 -24.18
N ALA A 387 -19.87 14.10 -24.56
CA ALA A 387 -20.01 15.26 -25.42
C ALA A 387 -20.60 14.86 -26.79
N ALA A 388 -20.08 13.82 -27.42
CA ALA A 388 -20.57 13.32 -28.70
C ALA A 388 -22.04 12.88 -28.62
N ASP A 389 -22.40 12.09 -27.60
CA ASP A 389 -23.77 11.62 -27.38
C ASP A 389 -24.75 12.76 -27.06
N GLY A 390 -24.24 13.86 -26.51
CA GLY A 390 -24.94 15.12 -26.26
C GLY A 390 -25.04 16.06 -27.47
N GLY A 391 -24.40 15.74 -28.60
CA GLY A 391 -24.39 16.58 -29.81
C GLY A 391 -23.33 17.69 -29.80
N TRP A 392 -22.20 17.45 -29.13
CA TRP A 392 -21.09 18.39 -28.96
C TRP A 392 -19.76 17.82 -29.45
N VAL A 393 -18.82 18.71 -29.75
CA VAL A 393 -17.41 18.39 -29.96
C VAL A 393 -16.58 19.12 -28.90
N ILE A 394 -15.73 18.39 -28.18
CA ILE A 394 -14.73 19.03 -27.30
C ILE A 394 -13.67 19.67 -28.19
N HIS A 395 -13.70 21.00 -28.28
CA HIS A 395 -12.73 21.79 -29.04
C HIS A 395 -11.36 21.76 -28.35
N LYS A 396 -11.34 22.00 -27.03
CA LYS A 396 -10.11 21.99 -26.24
C LYS A 396 -10.41 21.76 -24.76
N ILE A 397 -9.45 21.17 -24.07
CA ILE A 397 -9.42 21.08 -22.61
C ILE A 397 -8.30 22.00 -22.13
N HIS A 398 -8.63 22.93 -21.24
CA HIS A 398 -7.72 23.91 -20.68
C HIS A 398 -7.38 23.55 -19.23
N PRO A 399 -6.12 23.21 -18.93
CA PRO A 399 -5.64 23.14 -17.56
C PRO A 399 -5.71 24.52 -16.90
N LEU A 400 -6.14 24.56 -15.64
CA LEU A 400 -6.34 25.79 -14.88
C LEU A 400 -5.44 25.76 -13.63
N ARG A 401 -4.52 26.72 -13.51
CA ARG A 401 -3.53 26.75 -12.41
C ARG A 401 -4.21 26.89 -11.06
N ASN A 402 -3.75 26.13 -10.07
CA ASN A 402 -4.32 26.11 -8.72
C ASN A 402 -5.82 25.76 -8.66
N ALA A 403 -6.40 25.21 -9.73
CA ALA A 403 -7.77 24.73 -9.77
C ALA A 403 -7.80 23.20 -9.96
N TRP A 404 -8.77 22.55 -9.32
CA TRP A 404 -8.97 21.10 -9.45
C TRP A 404 -9.78 20.73 -10.68
N VAL A 405 -10.60 21.66 -11.15
CA VAL A 405 -11.34 21.57 -12.39
C VAL A 405 -10.44 21.93 -13.57
N GLN A 406 -10.79 21.39 -14.73
CA GLN A 406 -10.31 21.87 -16.03
C GLN A 406 -11.47 22.50 -16.79
N ALA A 407 -11.15 23.38 -17.74
CA ALA A 407 -12.14 23.98 -18.64
C ALA A 407 -12.27 23.12 -19.90
N ILE A 408 -13.36 22.35 -20.00
CA ILE A 408 -13.70 21.54 -21.15
C ILE A 408 -14.59 22.39 -22.07
N ASP A 409 -14.01 22.91 -23.15
CA ASP A 409 -14.67 23.79 -24.11
C ASP A 409 -15.40 22.97 -25.18
N LEU A 410 -16.73 22.90 -25.08
CA LEU A 410 -17.60 22.18 -26.01
C LEU A 410 -18.18 23.15 -27.03
N ARG A 411 -18.11 22.75 -28.30
CA ARG A 411 -18.74 23.45 -29.42
C ARG A 411 -19.89 22.64 -30.01
N PRO A 412 -20.96 23.29 -30.48
CA PRO A 412 -22.03 22.64 -31.23
C PRO A 412 -21.45 21.70 -32.29
N ALA A 413 -21.80 20.41 -32.24
CA ALA A 413 -21.38 19.51 -33.30
C ALA A 413 -22.01 19.94 -34.63
N PRO A 414 -21.27 19.85 -35.76
CA PRO A 414 -21.82 20.15 -37.08
C PRO A 414 -23.03 19.25 -37.33
N ALA A 415 -24.07 19.78 -37.98
CA ALA A 415 -25.20 18.98 -38.38
C ALA A 415 -24.73 17.79 -39.24
N PRO A 416 -25.25 16.57 -39.04
CA PRO A 416 -24.89 15.41 -39.85
C PRO A 416 -25.16 15.72 -41.34
N GLY A 417 -24.10 15.98 -42.10
CA GLY A 417 -24.17 16.42 -43.51
C GLY A 417 -23.15 17.49 -43.92
N SER A 418 -22.50 18.20 -43.00
CA SER A 418 -21.44 19.17 -43.35
C SER A 418 -20.04 18.52 -43.29
N ASN A 419 -19.55 18.04 -44.42
CA ASN A 419 -18.18 17.53 -44.56
C ASN A 419 -17.14 18.64 -44.34
N GLY A 420 -16.46 18.61 -43.20
CA GLY A 420 -15.19 19.30 -42.96
C GLY A 420 -14.19 18.29 -42.39
N ALA A 421 -13.16 17.97 -43.15
CA ALA A 421 -12.18 16.93 -42.83
C ALA A 421 -11.41 17.21 -41.52
N VAL A 422 -11.23 16.17 -40.70
CA VAL A 422 -10.25 16.14 -39.60
C VAL A 422 -9.24 15.04 -39.92
N PRO A 423 -7.91 15.29 -39.87
CA PRO A 423 -6.90 14.29 -40.17
C PRO A 423 -6.65 13.38 -38.96
N SER A 424 -6.58 12.07 -39.21
CA SER A 424 -6.20 11.03 -38.24
C SER A 424 -4.70 10.73 -38.34
N ASP A 425 -3.94 10.94 -37.27
CA ASP A 425 -2.55 10.47 -37.15
C ASP A 425 -2.51 9.03 -36.65
N ASP A 426 -1.79 8.22 -37.40
CA ASP A 426 -1.59 6.77 -37.29
C ASP A 426 -0.31 6.50 -36.46
N ILE A 427 -0.39 5.72 -35.36
CA ILE A 427 0.80 5.11 -34.75
C ILE A 427 0.48 3.65 -34.40
N THR A 428 1.02 2.76 -35.23
CA THR A 428 1.02 1.31 -35.03
C THR A 428 2.22 0.86 -34.20
N THR A 429 1.95 0.00 -33.23
CA THR A 429 2.90 -0.75 -32.40
C THR A 429 3.45 -1.97 -33.17
N LYS A 430 4.75 -2.29 -32.98
CA LYS A 430 5.35 -3.57 -33.38
C LYS A 430 6.17 -4.16 -32.22
N HIS A 431 5.79 -5.36 -31.79
CA HIS A 431 6.59 -6.26 -30.96
C HIS A 431 7.13 -7.40 -31.87
N GLU A 432 8.41 -7.73 -31.74
CA GLU A 432 9.01 -8.95 -32.31
C GLU A 432 9.65 -9.78 -31.18
N GLU A 433 9.24 -11.06 -31.10
CA GLU A 433 9.85 -12.12 -30.29
C GLU A 433 10.94 -12.84 -31.10
N ARG A 434 12.01 -13.31 -30.44
CA ARG A 434 12.91 -14.36 -30.97
C ARG A 434 13.29 -15.39 -29.90
N SER A 435 13.05 -16.65 -30.25
CA SER A 435 13.44 -17.90 -29.57
C SER A 435 14.76 -18.44 -30.16
N ILE A 436 15.66 -18.98 -29.33
CA ILE A 436 16.73 -19.91 -29.74
C ILE A 436 16.99 -20.96 -28.65
N THR A 437 17.09 -22.22 -29.08
CA THR A 437 17.28 -23.47 -28.31
C THR A 437 18.72 -24.01 -28.29
N ASN A 438 19.05 -24.71 -27.19
CA ASN A 438 19.85 -25.95 -26.97
C ASN A 438 21.37 -26.06 -27.26
N GLY A 439 22.06 -26.74 -26.31
CA GLY A 439 23.30 -27.49 -26.54
C GLY A 439 24.00 -27.99 -25.26
N VAL A 440 23.98 -29.32 -25.03
CA VAL A 440 24.63 -30.07 -23.92
C VAL A 440 25.86 -30.80 -24.45
N THR A 441 26.96 -30.91 -23.68
CA THR A 441 27.91 -32.04 -23.75
C THR A 441 28.58 -32.33 -22.39
N ASN A 442 28.89 -33.62 -22.17
CA ASN A 442 29.29 -34.27 -20.93
C ASN A 442 30.70 -34.88 -21.09
N SER A 443 31.52 -34.97 -20.03
CA SER A 443 32.62 -35.95 -19.92
C SER A 443 33.14 -36.05 -18.48
N GLY A 444 33.07 -37.25 -17.88
CA GLY A 444 33.58 -37.54 -16.53
C GLY A 444 34.97 -38.18 -16.53
N HIS A 445 35.57 -38.37 -15.34
CA HIS A 445 36.70 -39.28 -15.05
C HIS A 445 36.58 -39.80 -13.60
N ALA A 446 36.97 -41.07 -13.39
CA ALA A 446 36.89 -41.80 -12.12
C ALA A 446 38.28 -41.96 -11.46
N SER A 447 38.34 -42.08 -10.13
CA SER A 447 39.50 -42.70 -9.44
C SER A 447 39.19 -43.17 -8.00
N ALA A 448 39.45 -44.47 -7.80
CA ALA A 448 39.98 -45.20 -6.64
C ALA A 448 39.31 -45.17 -5.25
N ALA A 449 39.05 -46.39 -4.76
CA ALA A 449 38.45 -46.73 -3.47
C ALA A 449 39.47 -46.83 -2.31
N MET A 450 39.08 -46.35 -1.13
CA MET A 450 39.66 -46.68 0.18
C MET A 450 38.53 -47.24 1.07
N LYS A 451 38.81 -48.32 1.81
CA LYS A 451 37.87 -48.95 2.78
C LYS A 451 37.41 -47.91 3.84
N PRO A 452 36.12 -47.80 4.16
CA PRO A 452 35.64 -46.81 5.12
C PRO A 452 35.92 -47.23 6.58
N PRO A 453 36.49 -46.34 7.42
CA PRO A 453 36.57 -46.52 8.87
C PRO A 453 35.22 -46.26 9.57
N SER A 454 35.09 -46.73 10.82
CA SER A 454 33.86 -46.86 11.61
C SER A 454 32.85 -45.69 11.51
N LEU A 455 31.61 -46.01 11.10
CA LEU A 455 30.46 -45.10 11.10
C LEU A 455 30.28 -44.44 12.48
N GLY A 456 30.28 -43.10 12.52
CA GLY A 456 29.84 -42.34 13.68
C GLY A 456 30.85 -42.25 14.83
N ALA A 457 32.15 -42.15 14.55
CA ALA A 457 33.15 -41.82 15.59
C ALA A 457 32.79 -40.49 16.30
N VAL A 458 33.00 -40.43 17.62
CA VAL A 458 32.73 -39.23 18.44
C VAL A 458 34.03 -38.48 18.68
N VAL A 459 34.04 -37.18 18.37
CA VAL A 459 35.18 -36.28 18.57
C VAL A 459 34.71 -34.98 19.24
N LYS A 460 35.63 -34.08 19.59
CA LYS A 460 35.33 -32.79 20.25
C LYS A 460 35.88 -31.63 19.39
N GLY A 461 35.13 -30.54 19.28
CA GLY A 461 35.58 -29.28 18.65
C GLY A 461 35.31 -29.14 17.14
N ASP A 462 36.01 -28.21 16.47
CA ASP A 462 35.88 -28.05 15.02
C ASP A 462 36.64 -29.14 14.27
N VAL A 463 35.96 -29.82 13.36
CA VAL A 463 36.52 -30.90 12.55
C VAL A 463 36.55 -30.43 11.11
N ALA A 464 37.69 -30.62 10.45
CA ALA A 464 37.83 -30.31 9.03
C ALA A 464 36.93 -31.24 8.20
N ALA A 465 36.27 -30.70 7.18
CA ALA A 465 35.54 -31.49 6.21
C ALA A 465 36.53 -32.11 5.21
N ASP A 466 36.66 -33.43 5.20
CA ASP A 466 37.58 -34.17 4.34
C ASP A 466 36.94 -34.61 3.00
N GLY A 467 35.65 -34.34 2.82
CA GLY A 467 34.86 -34.76 1.66
C GLY A 467 34.53 -36.24 1.58
N GLN A 468 35.02 -37.03 2.54
CA GLN A 468 34.71 -38.45 2.69
C GLN A 468 33.62 -38.68 3.74
N ARG A 469 33.55 -37.80 4.76
CA ARG A 469 32.60 -37.91 5.87
C ARG A 469 31.91 -36.59 6.12
N VAL A 470 30.61 -36.62 6.43
CA VAL A 470 29.93 -35.43 6.94
C VAL A 470 30.16 -35.31 8.45
N VAL A 471 30.48 -34.10 8.89
CA VAL A 471 30.64 -33.75 10.30
C VAL A 471 29.27 -33.32 10.82
N MET A 472 28.74 -34.02 11.83
CA MET A 472 27.52 -33.63 12.54
C MET A 472 27.87 -33.00 13.87
N TYR A 473 27.55 -31.72 14.05
CA TYR A 473 27.75 -31.04 15.31
C TYR A 473 26.59 -31.29 16.26
N ILE A 474 26.92 -31.78 17.46
CA ILE A 474 25.99 -32.14 18.53
C ILE A 474 26.45 -31.51 19.85
N ILE A 475 25.55 -31.48 20.84
CA ILE A 475 25.90 -31.13 22.22
C ILE A 475 25.79 -32.35 23.12
N LYS A 476 26.48 -32.30 24.26
CA LYS A 476 26.36 -33.30 25.32
C LYS A 476 24.89 -33.60 25.63
N ALA A 477 24.53 -34.88 25.59
CA ALA A 477 23.16 -35.32 25.78
C ALA A 477 22.68 -35.05 27.21
N ASP A 478 21.49 -34.48 27.34
CA ASP A 478 20.69 -34.42 28.56
C ASP A 478 19.29 -35.00 28.28
N GLN A 479 18.36 -34.96 29.24
CA GLN A 479 17.02 -35.55 29.10
C GLN A 479 16.27 -35.19 27.80
N THR A 480 16.58 -34.05 27.16
CA THR A 480 15.85 -33.57 25.96
C THR A 480 16.75 -32.94 24.89
N SER A 481 18.03 -32.70 25.15
CA SER A 481 18.91 -31.99 24.23
C SER A 481 19.20 -32.74 22.92
N TYR A 482 19.08 -34.07 22.92
CA TYR A 482 19.35 -34.92 21.76
C TYR A 482 18.20 -35.04 20.76
N ILE A 483 16.99 -34.65 21.15
CA ILE A 483 15.73 -34.88 20.40
C ILE A 483 15.79 -34.31 18.96
N ASN A 484 16.52 -33.22 18.73
CA ASN A 484 16.62 -32.62 17.39
C ASN A 484 17.75 -33.19 16.54
N TYR A 485 18.92 -33.52 17.13
CA TYR A 485 20.05 -34.02 16.35
C TYR A 485 20.00 -35.52 16.06
N ILE A 486 19.10 -36.28 16.72
CA ILE A 486 18.84 -37.68 16.33
C ILE A 486 18.20 -37.79 14.95
N LYS A 487 17.48 -36.77 14.46
CA LYS A 487 16.81 -36.82 13.15
C LYS A 487 17.80 -37.06 12.01
N PRO A 488 18.79 -36.19 11.75
CA PRO A 488 19.78 -36.43 10.71
C PRO A 488 20.69 -37.62 11.02
N LEU A 489 20.92 -37.94 12.30
CA LEU A 489 21.72 -39.12 12.67
C LEU A 489 21.04 -40.43 12.30
N ILE A 490 19.73 -40.57 12.53
CA ILE A 490 18.95 -41.73 12.10
C ILE A 490 19.05 -41.87 10.58
N LEU A 491 18.85 -40.79 9.82
CA LEU A 491 18.94 -40.83 8.36
C LEU A 491 20.34 -41.24 7.89
N ALA A 492 21.39 -40.76 8.53
CA ALA A 492 22.75 -41.16 8.21
C ALA A 492 23.03 -42.65 8.48
N VAL A 493 22.42 -43.24 9.50
CA VAL A 493 22.51 -44.69 9.74
C VAL A 493 21.67 -45.46 8.72
N GLU A 494 20.45 -45.00 8.40
CA GLU A 494 19.57 -45.62 7.40
C GLU A 494 20.19 -45.66 5.99
N LEU A 495 20.95 -44.61 5.63
CA LEU A 495 21.61 -44.47 4.34
C LEU A 495 23.08 -44.91 4.36
N GLU A 496 23.57 -45.46 5.48
CA GLU A 496 24.97 -45.87 5.68
C GLU A 496 25.98 -44.75 5.33
N ILE A 497 25.61 -43.49 5.60
CA ILE A 497 26.42 -42.32 5.27
C ILE A 497 27.65 -42.29 6.17
N PRO A 498 28.89 -42.19 5.62
CA PRO A 498 30.07 -41.97 6.42
C PRO A 498 29.96 -40.63 7.18
N HIS A 499 29.98 -40.68 8.50
CA HIS A 499 29.80 -39.49 9.34
C HIS A 499 30.65 -39.54 10.61
N VAL A 500 30.93 -38.36 11.15
CA VAL A 500 31.57 -38.12 12.46
C VAL A 500 30.65 -37.26 13.31
N LEU A 501 30.51 -37.61 14.59
CA LEU A 501 29.77 -36.81 15.56
C LEU A 501 30.77 -35.92 16.32
N SER A 502 30.68 -34.61 16.13
CA SER A 502 31.51 -33.65 16.88
C SER A 502 30.71 -33.03 18.02
N VAL A 503 31.15 -33.26 19.25
CA VAL A 503 30.61 -32.64 20.45
C VAL A 503 31.21 -31.24 20.61
N ILE A 504 30.35 -30.24 20.63
CA ILE A 504 30.72 -28.82 20.70
C ILE A 504 30.31 -28.16 22.03
N ASP A 505 31.00 -27.08 22.39
CA ASP A 505 30.45 -26.08 23.30
C ASP A 505 29.79 -24.98 22.47
N THR A 506 28.48 -24.77 22.68
CA THR A 506 27.70 -23.71 22.00
C THR A 506 28.25 -22.30 22.25
N LYS A 507 29.15 -22.10 23.20
CA LYS A 507 29.78 -20.80 23.50
C LYS A 507 31.06 -20.55 22.71
N ASP A 508 31.61 -21.55 22.04
CA ASP A 508 32.86 -21.40 21.29
C ASP A 508 32.71 -20.39 20.13
N GLU A 509 33.66 -19.46 20.01
CA GLU A 509 33.62 -18.39 18.99
C GLU A 509 33.65 -18.92 17.55
N TRP A 510 34.34 -20.03 17.30
CA TRP A 510 34.41 -20.60 15.96
C TRP A 510 33.05 -21.13 15.48
N TYR A 511 32.18 -21.57 16.40
CA TYR A 511 30.89 -22.16 16.06
C TYR A 511 29.89 -21.14 15.50
N PHE A 512 30.11 -19.84 15.71
CA PHE A 512 29.31 -18.78 15.10
C PHE A 512 29.36 -18.80 13.57
N LYS A 513 30.46 -19.31 12.99
CA LYS A 513 30.60 -19.48 11.54
C LYS A 513 29.78 -20.66 11.01
N ILE A 514 29.41 -21.60 11.87
CA ILE A 514 28.64 -22.80 11.52
C ILE A 514 27.14 -22.60 11.74
N HIS A 515 26.73 -22.01 12.86
CA HIS A 515 25.33 -21.80 13.19
C HIS A 515 25.07 -20.41 13.80
N PRO A 516 24.22 -19.56 13.18
CA PRO A 516 24.04 -18.16 13.62
C PRO A 516 23.48 -18.03 15.04
N GLN A 517 22.58 -18.92 15.47
CA GLN A 517 22.06 -18.96 16.85
C GLN A 517 22.78 -19.96 17.77
N ARG A 518 23.89 -20.57 17.34
CA ARG A 518 24.68 -21.54 18.13
C ARG A 518 23.87 -22.74 18.62
N MET A 519 22.96 -23.23 17.78
CA MET A 519 22.13 -24.41 18.07
C MET A 519 22.65 -25.64 17.35
N VAL A 520 22.13 -26.81 17.72
CA VAL A 520 22.36 -28.10 17.05
C VAL A 520 21.01 -28.74 16.66
N PRO A 521 20.95 -29.60 15.64
CA PRO A 521 22.06 -30.05 14.79
C PRO A 521 22.54 -28.97 13.80
N ALA A 522 23.82 -29.08 13.43
CA ALA A 522 24.37 -28.51 12.21
C ALA A 522 25.28 -29.55 11.55
N LEU A 523 25.42 -29.48 10.24
CA LEU A 523 26.27 -30.31 9.43
C LEU A 523 27.34 -29.46 8.76
N LYS A 524 28.54 -30.03 8.62
CA LYS A 524 29.57 -29.52 7.73
C LYS A 524 30.06 -30.66 6.85
N ASP A 525 30.19 -30.36 5.58
CA ASP A 525 30.62 -31.30 4.56
C ASP A 525 31.45 -30.56 3.51
N ARG A 526 32.19 -31.30 2.68
CA ARG A 526 32.94 -30.73 1.55
C ARG A 526 32.25 -31.16 0.27
N ASP A 527 31.80 -30.23 -0.54
CA ASP A 527 31.20 -30.55 -1.84
C ASP A 527 32.25 -31.21 -2.74
N PRO A 528 32.04 -32.45 -3.22
CA PRO A 528 33.00 -33.12 -4.08
C PRO A 528 33.13 -32.46 -5.47
N THR A 529 32.18 -31.61 -5.86
CA THR A 529 32.14 -30.97 -7.18
C THR A 529 32.91 -29.65 -7.18
N THR A 530 32.58 -28.74 -6.27
CA THR A 530 33.19 -27.41 -6.19
C THR A 530 34.42 -27.39 -5.28
N GLY A 531 34.53 -28.38 -4.37
CA GLY A 531 35.50 -28.34 -3.30
C GLY A 531 35.23 -27.22 -2.30
N GLU A 532 34.00 -26.72 -2.17
CA GLU A 532 33.63 -25.74 -1.14
C GLU A 532 33.09 -26.44 0.12
N ASP A 533 33.18 -25.75 1.27
CA ASP A 533 32.55 -26.24 2.51
C ASP A 533 31.04 -25.96 2.45
N ALA A 534 30.24 -27.02 2.55
CA ALA A 534 28.80 -26.94 2.72
C ALA A 534 28.46 -26.92 4.23
N ILE A 535 27.91 -25.82 4.71
CA ILE A 535 27.43 -25.66 6.08
C ILE A 535 25.91 -25.66 6.07
N VAL A 536 25.30 -26.61 6.78
CA VAL A 536 23.84 -26.76 6.84
C VAL A 536 23.40 -26.73 8.29
N PHE A 537 22.54 -25.78 8.64
CA PHE A 537 21.95 -25.68 9.97
C PHE A 537 20.43 -25.83 9.87
N GLU A 538 19.79 -26.19 11.00
CA GLU A 538 18.39 -26.64 11.10
C GLU A 538 18.20 -28.12 10.76
N SER A 539 17.49 -28.85 11.63
CA SER A 539 17.35 -30.31 11.60
C SER A 539 16.66 -30.88 10.37
N THR A 540 15.66 -30.18 9.82
CA THR A 540 14.97 -30.57 8.60
C THR A 540 15.81 -30.25 7.37
N ALA A 541 16.48 -29.09 7.33
CA ALA A 541 17.44 -28.78 6.28
C ALA A 541 18.61 -29.80 6.24
N CYS A 542 19.07 -30.26 7.41
CA CYS A 542 20.04 -31.35 7.51
C CYS A 542 19.54 -32.64 6.87
N LEU A 543 18.27 -33.04 7.13
CA LEU A 543 17.66 -34.21 6.48
C LEU A 543 17.60 -34.05 4.96
N GLN A 544 17.17 -32.89 4.48
CA GLN A 544 17.07 -32.59 3.05
C GLN A 544 18.44 -32.64 2.37
N TYR A 545 19.47 -32.05 2.98
CA TYR A 545 20.83 -32.07 2.45
C TYR A 545 21.38 -33.50 2.35
N LEU A 546 21.21 -34.32 3.40
CA LEU A 546 21.66 -35.71 3.38
C LEU A 546 20.94 -36.51 2.29
N CYS A 547 19.64 -36.28 2.07
CA CYS A 547 18.92 -36.88 0.96
C CYS A 547 19.45 -36.42 -0.40
N GLU A 548 19.59 -35.12 -0.62
CA GLU A 548 20.10 -34.57 -1.90
C GLU A 548 21.48 -35.15 -2.24
N ARG A 549 22.34 -35.32 -1.25
CA ARG A 549 23.71 -35.80 -1.44
C ARG A 549 23.81 -37.33 -1.53
N PHE A 550 23.00 -38.08 -0.76
CA PHE A 550 23.21 -39.53 -0.57
C PHE A 550 21.99 -40.41 -0.94
N ASP A 551 20.76 -39.89 -0.98
CA ASP A 551 19.54 -40.63 -1.34
C ASP A 551 19.31 -40.68 -2.87
N ARG A 552 20.26 -41.27 -3.59
CA ARG A 552 20.31 -41.23 -5.08
C ARG A 552 19.12 -41.87 -5.78
N ASN A 553 18.39 -42.76 -5.11
CA ASN A 553 17.24 -43.47 -5.67
C ASN A 553 15.89 -42.87 -5.20
N GLY A 554 15.91 -41.76 -4.46
CA GLY A 554 14.71 -41.09 -3.94
C GLY A 554 13.91 -41.95 -2.97
N ALA A 555 14.55 -42.85 -2.22
CA ALA A 555 13.86 -43.71 -1.27
C ALA A 555 13.22 -42.91 -0.13
N TRP A 556 13.90 -41.85 0.34
CA TRP A 556 13.51 -41.02 1.48
C TRP A 556 12.96 -39.65 1.09
N VAL A 557 13.36 -39.10 -0.06
CA VAL A 557 12.86 -37.81 -0.58
C VAL A 557 11.74 -37.95 -1.62
N GLY A 558 11.52 -39.16 -2.14
CA GLY A 558 10.53 -39.44 -3.18
C GLY A 558 11.13 -39.56 -4.58
N ARG A 559 10.51 -40.39 -5.41
CA ARG A 559 10.95 -40.79 -6.75
C ARG A 559 10.27 -40.00 -7.86
N THR A 560 9.05 -39.54 -7.61
CA THR A 560 8.24 -38.76 -8.57
C THR A 560 8.01 -37.34 -8.07
N ALA A 561 7.59 -36.43 -8.96
CA ALA A 561 7.21 -35.08 -8.55
C ALA A 561 6.12 -35.08 -7.47
N ALA A 562 5.13 -35.99 -7.58
CA ALA A 562 4.05 -36.12 -6.60
C ALA A 562 4.53 -36.62 -5.24
N GLU A 563 5.42 -37.62 -5.22
CA GLU A 563 6.02 -38.11 -3.97
C GLU A 563 6.88 -37.00 -3.32
N LYS A 564 7.75 -36.35 -4.10
CA LYS A 564 8.59 -35.24 -3.64
C LYS A 564 7.76 -34.09 -3.09
N SER A 565 6.64 -33.73 -3.74
CA SER A 565 5.75 -32.68 -3.24
C SER A 565 5.09 -33.07 -1.92
N SER A 566 4.69 -34.34 -1.76
CA SER A 566 4.08 -34.81 -0.50
C SER A 566 5.10 -34.77 0.64
N VAL A 567 6.31 -35.29 0.40
CA VAL A 567 7.40 -35.26 1.38
C VAL A 567 7.73 -33.81 1.76
N LEU A 568 7.92 -32.94 0.78
CA LEU A 568 8.20 -31.53 1.02
C LEU A 568 7.11 -30.86 1.86
N ALA A 569 5.83 -31.07 1.51
CA ALA A 569 4.70 -30.46 2.22
C ALA A 569 4.65 -30.88 3.69
N TRP A 570 4.72 -32.18 3.98
CA TRP A 570 4.65 -32.69 5.35
C TRP A 570 5.88 -32.34 6.18
N THR A 571 7.05 -32.35 5.56
CA THR A 571 8.31 -31.93 6.18
C THR A 571 8.30 -30.42 6.48
N ALA A 572 7.86 -29.57 5.55
CA ALA A 572 7.75 -28.13 5.77
C ALA A 572 6.70 -27.80 6.85
N TYR A 573 5.56 -28.52 6.85
CA TYR A 573 4.54 -28.37 7.89
C TYR A 573 5.10 -28.70 9.28
N GLN A 574 5.92 -29.74 9.40
CA GLN A 574 6.57 -30.09 10.68
C GLN A 574 7.45 -28.96 11.20
N THR A 575 8.29 -28.41 10.32
CA THR A 575 9.23 -27.32 10.64
C THR A 575 8.51 -26.04 11.04
N ALA A 576 7.36 -25.75 10.42
CA ALA A 576 6.59 -24.53 10.68
C ALA A 576 5.55 -24.65 11.80
N ALA A 577 5.09 -25.86 12.14
CA ALA A 577 3.97 -26.08 13.05
C ALA A 577 4.35 -26.92 14.28
N LEU A 578 4.19 -28.25 14.24
CA LEU A 578 4.40 -29.11 15.42
C LEU A 578 5.77 -28.93 16.08
N GLY A 579 6.84 -28.82 15.28
CA GLY A 579 8.21 -28.68 15.77
C GLY A 579 8.41 -27.48 16.70
N PRO A 580 8.20 -26.24 16.24
CA PRO A 580 8.34 -25.05 17.09
C PRO A 580 7.32 -25.05 18.24
N THR A 581 6.05 -25.41 18.01
CA THR A 581 5.01 -25.38 19.05
C THR A 581 5.35 -26.30 20.23
N ALA A 582 5.68 -27.57 19.96
CA ALA A 582 6.03 -28.53 21.00
C ALA A 582 7.34 -28.16 21.72
N LYS A 583 8.32 -27.62 20.98
CA LYS A 583 9.60 -27.15 21.54
C LYS A 583 9.41 -25.96 22.48
N TYR A 584 8.64 -24.95 22.08
CA TYR A 584 8.37 -23.79 22.93
C TYR A 584 7.52 -24.16 24.12
N TRP A 585 6.54 -25.05 23.96
CA TRP A 585 5.78 -25.58 25.08
C TRP A 585 6.71 -26.19 26.14
N LEU A 586 7.61 -27.09 25.74
CA LEU A 586 8.58 -27.71 26.64
C LEU A 586 9.52 -26.68 27.29
N TYR A 587 9.96 -25.68 26.53
CA TYR A 587 10.78 -24.58 27.05
C TYR A 587 10.04 -23.80 28.14
N PHE A 588 8.80 -23.37 27.90
CA PHE A 588 8.02 -22.62 28.89
C PHE A 588 7.58 -23.47 30.07
N LEU A 589 7.36 -24.77 29.87
CA LEU A 589 6.99 -25.69 30.94
C LEU A 589 8.15 -25.96 31.92
N ARG A 590 9.39 -26.08 31.41
CA ARG A 590 10.52 -26.60 32.22
C ARG A 590 11.73 -25.69 32.35
N GLY A 591 11.84 -24.62 31.56
CA GLY A 591 13.11 -23.94 31.39
C GLY A 591 13.04 -22.45 31.09
N TYR A 592 11.89 -21.81 31.18
CA TYR A 592 11.78 -20.37 31.04
C TYR A 592 12.11 -19.65 32.36
N PRO A 593 12.91 -18.57 32.36
CA PRO A 593 13.79 -18.14 31.26
C PRO A 593 15.03 -19.03 31.15
N ASN A 594 15.39 -19.74 32.22
CA ASN A 594 16.43 -20.77 32.25
C ASN A 594 16.00 -21.96 33.13
N ARG A 595 16.63 -23.13 32.94
CA ARG A 595 16.33 -24.35 33.68
C ARG A 595 16.71 -24.31 35.16
N GLN A 596 17.65 -23.46 35.55
CA GLN A 596 18.11 -23.33 36.93
C GLN A 596 17.09 -22.60 37.81
N ASN A 597 16.43 -21.58 37.25
CA ASN A 597 15.45 -20.73 37.93
C ASN A 597 14.19 -20.59 37.07
N PRO A 598 13.36 -21.64 36.95
CA PRO A 598 12.18 -21.60 36.11
C PRO A 598 11.10 -20.69 36.69
N VAL A 599 10.45 -19.90 35.83
CA VAL A 599 9.34 -19.01 36.10
C VAL A 599 8.11 -19.54 35.38
N PRO A 600 7.02 -19.89 36.08
CA PRO A 600 5.82 -20.42 35.44
C PRO A 600 5.05 -19.32 34.69
N LEU A 601 4.59 -19.62 33.47
CA LEU A 601 3.67 -18.78 32.69
C LEU A 601 2.40 -19.56 32.33
N PRO A 602 1.42 -19.68 33.27
CA PRO A 602 0.34 -20.65 33.14
C PRO A 602 -0.50 -20.52 31.87
N ARG A 603 -0.87 -19.29 31.47
CA ARG A 603 -1.68 -19.06 30.26
C ARG A 603 -0.92 -19.42 28.98
N THR A 604 0.37 -19.12 28.91
CA THR A 604 1.23 -19.46 27.76
C THR A 604 1.39 -20.97 27.63
N ILE A 605 1.64 -21.65 28.75
CA ILE A 605 1.75 -23.11 28.80
C ILE A 605 0.44 -23.77 28.37
N GLU A 606 -0.70 -23.28 28.87
CA GLU A 606 -2.02 -23.80 28.51
C GLU A 606 -2.31 -23.65 27.01
N GLN A 607 -2.01 -22.48 26.43
CA GLN A 607 -2.25 -22.24 25.01
C GLN A 607 -1.37 -23.13 24.13
N LEU A 608 -0.06 -23.19 24.42
CA LEU A 608 0.88 -24.04 23.69
C LEU A 608 0.56 -25.54 23.84
N HIS A 609 0.00 -25.95 24.97
CA HIS A 609 -0.50 -27.31 25.17
C HIS A 609 -1.64 -27.60 24.21
N LYS A 610 -2.69 -26.76 24.20
CA LYS A 610 -3.85 -26.88 23.30
C LYS A 610 -3.42 -26.90 21.83
N ASP A 611 -2.48 -26.04 21.46
CA ASP A 611 -1.99 -25.98 20.08
C ASP A 611 -1.20 -27.24 19.71
N THR A 612 -0.41 -27.81 20.62
CA THR A 612 0.28 -29.10 20.39
C THR A 612 -0.72 -30.24 20.17
N LEU A 613 -1.79 -30.33 20.99
CA LEU A 613 -2.85 -31.33 20.80
C LEU A 613 -3.49 -31.21 19.42
N ARG A 614 -3.79 -29.99 18.97
CA ARG A 614 -4.34 -29.73 17.63
C ARG A 614 -3.40 -30.19 16.52
N GLN A 615 -2.09 -30.09 16.70
CA GLN A 615 -1.12 -30.59 15.73
C GLN A 615 -1.13 -32.13 15.67
N TRP A 616 -1.26 -32.81 16.82
CA TRP A 616 -1.45 -34.27 16.85
C TRP A 616 -2.78 -34.69 16.22
N ASP A 617 -3.86 -33.94 16.40
CA ASP A 617 -5.15 -34.23 15.71
C ASP A 617 -5.01 -34.20 14.18
N ILE A 618 -4.19 -33.30 13.64
CA ILE A 618 -3.94 -33.20 12.20
C ILE A 618 -3.11 -34.39 11.71
N LEU A 619 -2.06 -34.76 12.46
CA LEU A 619 -1.23 -35.90 12.15
C LEU A 619 -2.01 -37.22 12.23
N GLU A 620 -2.88 -37.38 13.22
CA GLU A 620 -3.76 -38.55 13.37
C GLU A 620 -4.74 -38.67 12.22
N LYS A 621 -5.39 -37.57 11.82
CA LYS A 621 -6.27 -37.56 10.64
C LYS A 621 -5.53 -37.98 9.37
N ARG A 622 -4.27 -37.55 9.22
CA ARG A 622 -3.43 -37.96 8.10
C ARG A 622 -3.18 -39.47 8.13
N LEU A 623 -2.72 -40.00 9.25
CA LEU A 623 -2.42 -41.42 9.40
C LEU A 623 -3.68 -42.31 9.39
N ALA A 624 -4.86 -41.74 9.61
CA ALA A 624 -6.15 -42.44 9.51
C ALA A 624 -6.62 -42.63 8.05
N GLU A 625 -5.98 -42.01 7.06
CA GLU A 625 -6.35 -42.18 5.65
C GLU A 625 -6.21 -43.66 5.20
N PRO A 626 -7.08 -44.17 4.29
CA PRO A 626 -7.03 -45.56 3.87
C PRO A 626 -5.66 -45.97 3.29
N GLY A 627 -5.04 -46.96 3.93
CA GLY A 627 -3.73 -47.51 3.56
C GLY A 627 -2.54 -46.63 3.92
N GLN A 628 -2.72 -45.58 4.72
CA GLN A 628 -1.65 -44.66 5.12
C GLN A 628 -0.88 -45.23 6.33
N VAL A 629 0.31 -45.80 6.10
CA VAL A 629 1.16 -46.31 7.18
C VAL A 629 2.19 -45.28 7.64
N TYR A 630 2.68 -44.44 6.73
CA TYR A 630 3.67 -43.39 6.98
C TYR A 630 3.12 -42.01 6.64
N ILE A 631 3.78 -40.93 7.05
CA ILE A 631 3.19 -39.57 7.02
C ILE A 631 3.03 -39.06 5.59
N ALA A 632 4.12 -38.99 4.83
CA ALA A 632 4.11 -38.39 3.49
C ALA A 632 3.65 -39.39 2.42
N LEU A 633 4.17 -40.61 2.48
CA LEU A 633 3.88 -41.70 1.55
C LEU A 633 3.16 -42.84 2.28
N LYS A 634 2.39 -43.65 1.55
CA LYS A 634 1.58 -44.71 2.16
C LYS A 634 2.40 -45.93 2.56
N ASP A 635 3.35 -46.31 1.72
CA ASP A 635 4.03 -47.61 1.68
C ASP A 635 5.39 -47.63 2.39
N ARG A 636 6.04 -46.48 2.58
CA ARG A 636 7.40 -46.40 3.13
C ARG A 636 7.66 -45.10 3.90
N PRO A 637 8.58 -45.10 4.89
CA PRO A 637 8.94 -43.90 5.62
C PRO A 637 9.77 -42.97 4.75
N THR A 638 9.76 -41.70 5.12
CA THR A 638 10.46 -40.60 4.45
C THR A 638 11.10 -39.67 5.47
N ILE A 639 11.79 -38.63 5.01
CA ILE A 639 12.31 -37.59 5.91
C ILE A 639 11.21 -36.84 6.67
N ALA A 640 9.95 -36.88 6.21
CA ALA A 640 8.82 -36.40 6.99
C ALA A 640 8.66 -37.24 8.26
N ASP A 641 8.63 -38.57 8.16
CA ASP A 641 8.49 -39.45 9.33
C ASP A 641 9.60 -39.22 10.37
N LEU A 642 10.84 -39.04 9.91
CA LEU A 642 11.97 -38.71 10.79
C LEU A 642 11.84 -37.34 11.46
N SER A 643 11.21 -36.35 10.79
CA SER A 643 11.05 -35.02 11.37
C SER A 643 10.00 -34.97 12.48
N TYR A 644 8.92 -35.77 12.36
CA TYR A 644 7.85 -35.86 13.38
C TYR A 644 8.18 -36.79 14.55
N LEU A 645 8.95 -37.86 14.31
CA LEU A 645 9.18 -38.93 15.29
C LEU A 645 9.59 -38.42 16.68
N PRO A 646 10.57 -37.51 16.84
CA PRO A 646 11.03 -37.10 18.15
C PRO A 646 10.02 -36.29 18.97
N PHE A 647 8.94 -35.82 18.35
CA PHE A 647 7.85 -35.08 19.00
C PHE A 647 6.52 -35.86 19.03
N SER A 648 6.50 -37.09 18.48
CA SER A 648 5.28 -37.88 18.30
C SER A 648 5.45 -39.36 18.69
N MET A 649 6.49 -39.68 19.48
CA MET A 649 6.72 -41.02 20.03
C MET A 649 6.15 -41.15 21.46
N PRO A 650 5.88 -42.37 21.98
CA PRO A 650 5.25 -42.57 23.30
C PRO A 650 5.93 -41.82 24.46
N TYR A 651 7.26 -41.75 24.44
CA TYR A 651 8.03 -40.97 25.42
C TYR A 651 7.60 -39.50 25.48
N MET A 652 7.33 -38.87 24.33
CA MET A 652 6.91 -37.48 24.27
C MET A 652 5.49 -37.28 24.77
N PHE A 653 4.55 -38.14 24.41
CA PHE A 653 3.19 -38.07 24.95
C PHE A 653 3.21 -38.14 26.49
N SER A 654 3.99 -39.08 27.04
CA SER A 654 4.20 -39.17 28.50
C SER A 654 4.86 -37.92 29.08
N LEU A 655 5.90 -37.38 28.43
CA LEU A 655 6.55 -36.12 28.83
C LEU A 655 5.56 -34.94 28.83
N PHE A 656 4.56 -35.00 27.95
CA PHE A 656 3.52 -33.99 27.79
C PHE A 656 2.35 -34.18 28.75
N SER A 657 2.34 -35.25 29.56
CA SER A 657 1.21 -35.65 30.42
C SER A 657 -0.07 -35.92 29.63
N VAL A 658 0.08 -36.47 28.42
CA VAL A 658 -1.01 -36.80 27.49
C VAL A 658 -0.97 -38.31 27.21
N SER A 659 -2.15 -38.93 27.11
CA SER A 659 -2.25 -40.35 26.74
C SER A 659 -2.09 -40.49 25.22
N ILE A 660 -1.16 -41.32 24.77
CA ILE A 660 -1.04 -41.64 23.34
C ILE A 660 -2.23 -42.47 22.83
N GLU A 661 -2.97 -43.12 23.72
CA GLU A 661 -4.15 -43.92 23.34
C GLU A 661 -5.29 -43.08 22.74
N ASP A 662 -5.29 -41.77 22.98
CA ASP A 662 -6.22 -40.83 22.36
C ASP A 662 -5.89 -40.61 20.85
N TRP A 663 -4.68 -40.99 20.40
CA TRP A 663 -4.22 -40.93 19.01
C TRP A 663 -3.67 -42.30 18.54
N PRO A 664 -4.56 -43.29 18.33
CA PRO A 664 -4.16 -44.67 18.07
C PRO A 664 -3.36 -44.84 16.76
N ARG A 665 -3.58 -44.03 15.72
CA ARG A 665 -2.80 -44.12 14.47
C ARG A 665 -1.38 -43.59 14.64
N ILE A 666 -1.20 -42.50 15.40
CA ILE A 666 0.12 -42.06 15.83
C ILE A 666 0.81 -43.15 16.66
N HIS A 667 0.08 -43.84 17.54
CA HIS A 667 0.63 -44.97 18.30
C HIS A 667 1.12 -46.10 17.39
N GLU A 668 0.32 -46.54 16.42
CA GLU A 668 0.70 -47.58 15.45
C GLU A 668 1.90 -47.17 14.58
N TRP A 669 1.86 -45.95 14.01
CA TRP A 669 2.94 -45.41 13.21
C TRP A 669 4.25 -45.27 14.00
N SER A 670 4.19 -44.77 15.24
CA SER A 670 5.38 -44.61 16.08
C SER A 670 6.00 -45.96 16.42
N ARG A 671 5.21 -47.02 16.65
CA ARG A 671 5.73 -48.39 16.79
C ARG A 671 6.42 -48.87 15.52
N ALA A 672 5.85 -48.62 14.35
CA ALA A 672 6.46 -48.97 13.08
C ALA A 672 7.82 -48.27 12.90
N MET A 673 7.90 -46.97 13.20
CA MET A 673 9.17 -46.22 13.17
C MET A 673 10.17 -46.71 14.21
N LEU A 674 9.76 -46.93 15.46
CA LEU A 674 10.62 -47.39 16.56
C LEU A 674 11.13 -48.83 16.36
N SER A 675 10.45 -49.63 15.56
CA SER A 675 10.90 -51.00 15.22
C SER A 675 12.07 -51.03 14.23
N ARG A 676 12.38 -49.92 13.57
CA ARG A 676 13.47 -49.84 12.58
C ARG A 676 14.83 -49.95 13.29
N ALA A 677 15.73 -50.76 12.72
CA ALA A 677 17.04 -51.04 13.32
C ALA A 677 17.88 -49.77 13.54
N ALA A 678 17.91 -48.85 12.57
CA ALA A 678 18.64 -47.59 12.69
C ALA A 678 18.05 -46.67 13.77
N VAL A 679 16.72 -46.55 13.83
CA VAL A 679 16.01 -45.76 14.86
C VAL A 679 16.35 -46.29 16.25
N LYS A 680 16.25 -47.61 16.45
CA LYS A 680 16.59 -48.25 17.73
C LYS A 680 18.05 -48.03 18.11
N ALA A 681 18.97 -48.29 17.18
CA ALA A 681 20.40 -48.12 17.41
C ALA A 681 20.77 -46.68 17.80
N VAL A 682 20.15 -45.68 17.17
CA VAL A 682 20.39 -44.27 17.50
C VAL A 682 19.74 -43.89 18.84
N LEU A 683 18.51 -44.32 19.13
CA LEU A 683 17.85 -44.02 20.39
C LEU A 683 18.54 -44.68 21.60
N ASP A 684 19.09 -45.88 21.44
CA ASP A 684 19.87 -46.56 22.48
C ASP A 684 21.20 -45.83 22.75
N ARG A 685 21.82 -45.26 21.71
CA ARG A 685 23.12 -44.59 21.78
C ARG A 685 23.03 -43.10 22.16
N ALA A 686 22.01 -42.38 21.71
CA ALA A 686 21.93 -40.92 21.82
C ALA A 686 22.08 -40.39 23.26
N PRO A 687 21.49 -41.01 24.31
CA PRO A 687 21.63 -40.55 25.69
C PRO A 687 23.06 -40.57 26.23
N THR A 688 23.98 -41.36 25.65
CA THR A 688 25.37 -41.47 26.12
C THR A 688 26.32 -40.50 25.41
N LEU A 689 25.87 -39.84 24.33
CA LEU A 689 26.73 -38.97 23.52
C LEU A 689 27.25 -37.75 24.33
N GLY A 690 28.58 -37.61 24.37
CA GLY A 690 29.27 -36.52 25.07
C GLY A 690 29.47 -36.74 26.57
N HIS A 691 29.22 -37.94 27.09
CA HIS A 691 29.56 -38.34 28.46
C HIS A 691 30.89 -39.08 28.59
N ASP A 692 31.51 -39.41 27.45
CA ASP A 692 32.82 -40.06 27.34
C ASP A 692 34.03 -39.10 27.39
#